data_AF-A0A960MSC1-F1
#
_entry.id   AF-A0A960MSC1-F1
#
_cell.length_a   1.000
_cell.length_b   1.000
_cell.length_c   1.000
_cell.angle_alpha   90.00
_cell.angle_beta   90.00
_cell.angle_gamma   90.00
#
_symmetry.space_group_name_H-M   'P 1'
#
loop_
_entity.id
_entity.type
_entity.pdbx_description
1 polymer ?
#
loop_
_entity_poly.entity_id
_entity_poly.type
_entity_poly.pdbx_seq_one_letter_code
_entity_poly.pdbx_strand_id
1 'polypeptide(L)'
;MSPLVFTRPRRTPAFFTGRVIAAVLALLSLDSLPLKAADEKEKSGETAKWWDPAWQARKQIVITPGPDTAPVVPAVTLLRLHSGNFQFALAKEDGSDIRILADDGETILPHHIERYDSLMNEAFIWVQVPEVKAGGPTPIWMYFGNPEAPGYDKKPEETYPDTASLIYHFTESNSPAKDYSGNGNTPEAATTPTAGAMVGPGIVLFGTTGIVIPNSDSLAWTAGAEATISLWVKPSTKGPNAMLLKREEGTNALRIGVNDGVPFVEIADAGGTARSNPGEPIGEASWRHLAIVSDGGKTDLLVDGKPYGTVAKGIPALASSIVIGSTPEAGGGFAGEMDELQIFHSALPTPALRYAAVGQSGSAEGQKLVAMMEDETSGGGGGHNETLEHMMLFGDIAHNMMFDGWIAIGVCLIMMFTGGFVAIRKFLYLNSIQKGTEAFMKQWSSVSSDLTALDHQDEESIKSMGGKVSPRLLKHIRRSPLYHLYHIGAQEIAHRIKDNHADGLSNRSMQAIRTALDSGLIRENHHMNGGLIFLTISIAGGPYVGLLGTVVGVMITFALIAKTGEVEVNSIAPGIASALLATVFGLLVAIPALFIYSYLSSRIKEILSTMQVFIDEFIAKMAEFYPPSSEIEAAEPVPQRETKPAPAEKPTPKAEPKQALVTSIPAESHAS
;
A
#
# COMPACT_ATOMS: atom_id res chain seq x y z
N MET A 1 25.44 -70.60 27.70
CA MET A 1 24.81 -70.97 26.42
C MET A 1 23.82 -69.86 26.05
N SER A 2 24.10 -69.19 24.95
CA SER A 2 23.35 -68.22 24.12
C SER A 2 22.23 -67.35 24.71
N PRO A 3 22.26 -66.04 24.38
CA PRO A 3 21.07 -65.35 23.91
C PRO A 3 21.22 -64.74 22.50
N LEU A 4 20.05 -64.63 21.88
CA LEU A 4 19.66 -64.21 20.54
C LEU A 4 20.49 -63.12 19.84
N VAL A 5 20.72 -63.39 18.54
CA VAL A 5 21.16 -62.46 17.51
C VAL A 5 20.00 -61.55 17.09
N PHE A 6 20.13 -60.24 17.30
CA PHE A 6 19.28 -59.20 16.71
C PHE A 6 20.06 -58.51 15.58
N THR A 7 19.51 -58.55 14.37
CA THR A 7 20.05 -57.88 13.17
C THR A 7 19.85 -56.36 13.24
N ARG A 8 20.92 -55.59 13.00
CA ARG A 8 20.95 -54.11 12.93
C ARG A 8 20.11 -53.54 11.76
N PRO A 9 19.47 -52.37 11.90
CA PRO A 9 18.98 -51.60 10.75
C PRO A 9 20.11 -50.80 10.07
N ARG A 10 20.01 -50.64 8.75
CA ARG A 10 20.96 -49.96 7.86
C ARG A 10 21.00 -48.44 8.12
N ARG A 11 22.23 -47.89 8.10
CA ARG A 11 22.58 -46.46 8.17
C ARG A 11 21.98 -45.67 7.00
N THR A 12 21.41 -44.50 7.29
CA THR A 12 21.14 -43.42 6.33
C THR A 12 22.44 -42.63 6.04
N PRO A 13 22.71 -42.17 4.80
CA PRO A 13 23.89 -41.36 4.52
C PRO A 13 23.60 -39.89 4.82
N ALA A 14 24.31 -39.36 5.82
CA ALA A 14 24.39 -37.94 6.15
C ALA A 14 25.25 -37.20 5.12
N PHE A 15 24.68 -36.73 4.02
CA PHE A 15 25.39 -35.86 3.06
C PHE A 15 24.54 -34.76 2.40
N PHE A 16 23.29 -34.57 2.82
CA PHE A 16 22.38 -33.58 2.20
C PHE A 16 21.85 -32.48 3.13
N THR A 17 22.09 -32.56 4.44
CA THR A 17 21.62 -31.57 5.42
C THR A 17 22.48 -30.30 5.47
N GLY A 18 23.78 -30.37 5.13
CA GLY A 18 24.68 -29.20 5.20
C GLY A 18 24.51 -28.18 4.06
N ARG A 19 24.20 -28.62 2.84
CA ARG A 19 24.11 -27.71 1.67
C ARG A 19 22.77 -26.98 1.56
N VAL A 20 21.71 -27.52 2.16
CA VAL A 20 20.40 -26.87 2.19
C VAL A 20 20.36 -25.77 3.26
N ILE A 21 21.01 -25.99 4.42
CA ILE A 21 21.15 -24.94 5.45
C ILE A 21 22.04 -23.79 4.93
N ALA A 22 23.12 -24.09 4.20
CA ALA A 22 23.97 -23.06 3.58
C ALA A 22 23.26 -22.29 2.44
N ALA A 23 22.38 -22.94 1.67
CA ALA A 23 21.60 -22.28 0.62
C ALA A 23 20.47 -21.39 1.17
N VAL A 24 19.91 -21.75 2.33
CA VAL A 24 18.90 -20.93 3.04
C VAL A 24 19.54 -19.75 3.76
N LEU A 25 20.75 -19.89 4.30
CA LEU A 25 21.54 -18.77 4.82
C LEU A 25 22.05 -17.82 3.73
N ALA A 26 22.35 -18.32 2.52
CA ALA A 26 22.75 -17.49 1.38
C ALA A 26 21.58 -16.70 0.75
N LEU A 27 20.33 -17.11 0.97
CA LEU A 27 19.14 -16.34 0.57
C LEU A 27 18.76 -15.25 1.57
N LEU A 28 19.39 -15.22 2.75
CA LEU A 28 19.23 -14.19 3.79
C LEU A 28 20.38 -13.18 3.83
N SER A 29 21.26 -13.17 2.83
CA SER A 29 22.36 -12.20 2.71
C SER A 29 22.50 -11.73 1.27
N LEU A 30 21.64 -10.78 0.89
CA LEU A 30 21.79 -9.98 -0.32
C LEU A 30 22.06 -8.54 0.11
N ASP A 31 23.30 -8.33 0.54
CA ASP A 31 23.90 -7.01 0.61
C ASP A 31 25.10 -7.03 -0.34
N SER A 32 25.18 -6.03 -1.22
CA SER A 32 26.22 -5.76 -2.22
C SER A 32 26.33 -6.70 -3.45
N LEU A 33 26.06 -6.15 -4.64
CA LEU A 33 26.99 -6.15 -5.80
C LEU A 33 26.51 -5.13 -6.87
N PRO A 34 27.42 -4.40 -7.54
CA PRO A 34 27.12 -3.16 -8.26
C PRO A 34 26.84 -3.41 -9.75
N LEU A 35 25.89 -2.64 -10.32
CA LEU A 35 25.72 -2.54 -11.76
C LEU A 35 26.01 -1.11 -12.19
N LYS A 36 27.16 -0.95 -12.85
CA LYS A 36 27.63 0.28 -13.48
C LYS A 36 27.31 0.21 -14.97
N ALA A 37 26.88 1.36 -15.49
CA ALA A 37 26.79 1.77 -16.89
C ALA A 37 25.52 1.38 -17.68
N ALA A 38 24.53 2.26 -17.58
CA ALA A 38 23.78 2.77 -18.73
C ALA A 38 23.51 4.27 -18.49
N ASP A 39 24.53 5.09 -18.78
CA ASP A 39 24.38 6.55 -18.92
C ASP A 39 23.73 6.84 -20.27
N GLU A 40 22.55 7.47 -20.27
CA GLU A 40 22.35 8.84 -20.77
C GLU A 40 20.84 9.15 -20.94
N LYS A 41 20.45 10.29 -20.35
CA LYS A 41 19.14 10.97 -20.34
C LYS A 41 18.15 10.35 -19.34
N GLU A 42 17.86 10.98 -18.21
CA GLU A 42 17.27 12.32 -18.12
C GLU A 42 17.52 12.93 -16.72
N LYS A 43 18.00 14.17 -16.68
CA LYS A 43 18.18 14.98 -15.46
C LYS A 43 16.82 15.56 -15.03
N SER A 44 16.19 15.00 -14.01
CA SER A 44 15.33 15.73 -13.07
C SER A 44 14.97 14.85 -11.87
N GLY A 45 15.44 15.23 -10.67
CA GLY A 45 15.02 14.63 -9.40
C GLY A 45 16.02 13.68 -8.77
N GLU A 46 17.19 14.17 -8.34
CA GLU A 46 17.86 13.54 -7.21
C GLU A 46 16.91 13.63 -6.01
N THR A 47 16.52 12.48 -5.45
CA THR A 47 15.81 12.44 -4.16
C THR A 47 16.66 13.17 -3.13
N ALA A 48 16.18 14.31 -2.63
CA ALA A 48 16.87 15.10 -1.62
C ALA A 48 17.28 14.18 -0.46
N LYS A 49 18.57 14.18 -0.13
CA LYS A 49 19.15 13.39 0.96
C LYS A 49 18.35 13.63 2.25
N TRP A 50 18.09 12.58 3.01
CA TRP A 50 17.40 12.70 4.30
C TRP A 50 18.20 13.63 5.22
N TRP A 51 17.57 14.70 5.71
CA TRP A 51 18.24 15.78 6.45
C TRP A 51 18.86 15.27 7.76
N ASP A 52 18.04 14.66 8.62
CA ASP A 52 18.47 14.11 9.90
C ASP A 52 17.78 12.75 10.15
N PRO A 53 18.55 11.65 10.32
CA PRO A 53 17.98 10.32 10.51
C PRO A 53 17.19 10.15 11.81
N ALA A 54 17.32 11.07 12.79
CA ALA A 54 16.53 11.04 14.02
C ALA A 54 15.04 11.38 13.77
N TRP A 55 14.74 12.06 12.66
CA TRP A 55 13.37 12.32 12.21
C TRP A 55 12.83 11.16 11.39
N GLN A 56 11.73 10.58 11.86
CA GLN A 56 11.16 9.36 11.28
C GLN A 56 10.25 9.61 10.08
N ALA A 57 9.76 10.84 9.90
CA ALA A 57 8.88 11.19 8.80
C ALA A 57 9.25 12.55 8.21
N ARG A 58 8.99 12.70 6.92
CA ARG A 58 9.02 13.99 6.23
C ARG A 58 7.89 14.08 5.21
N LYS A 59 7.54 15.30 4.85
CA LYS A 59 6.53 15.61 3.84
C LYS A 59 7.00 16.73 2.95
N GLN A 60 6.83 16.59 1.64
CA GLN A 60 7.02 17.70 0.72
C GLN A 60 5.79 18.63 0.75
N ILE A 61 6.04 19.93 0.86
CA ILE A 61 5.02 20.98 0.78
C ILE A 61 5.34 21.81 -0.45
N VAL A 62 4.35 21.97 -1.33
CA VAL A 62 4.50 22.71 -2.57
C VAL A 62 3.73 24.02 -2.48
N ILE A 63 4.46 25.13 -2.53
CA ILE A 63 3.87 26.48 -2.45
C ILE A 63 3.79 27.09 -3.84
N THR A 64 2.63 27.62 -4.21
CA THR A 64 2.43 28.33 -5.48
C THR A 64 2.26 29.84 -5.23
N PRO A 65 2.64 30.72 -6.19
CA PRO A 65 2.56 32.18 -6.05
C PRO A 65 1.12 32.71 -5.95
N GLY A 66 0.12 31.85 -6.18
CA GLY A 66 -1.28 32.19 -6.03
C GLY A 66 -1.92 32.79 -7.28
N PRO A 67 -2.95 33.64 -7.10
CA PRO A 67 -3.69 34.20 -8.22
C PRO A 67 -2.86 35.20 -9.05
N ASP A 68 -1.74 35.69 -8.50
CA ASP A 68 -0.79 36.52 -9.23
C ASP A 68 0.39 35.67 -9.71
N THR A 69 0.90 35.96 -10.91
CA THR A 69 2.10 35.30 -11.46
C THR A 69 3.40 35.98 -11.03
N ALA A 70 3.30 37.07 -10.25
CA ALA A 70 4.44 37.82 -9.73
C ALA A 70 5.13 37.05 -8.59
N PRO A 71 6.45 37.24 -8.41
CA PRO A 71 7.14 36.66 -7.27
C PRO A 71 6.69 37.33 -5.97
N VAL A 72 6.68 36.57 -4.87
CA VAL A 72 6.33 37.07 -3.53
C VAL A 72 7.56 37.03 -2.64
N VAL A 73 7.98 38.19 -2.12
CA VAL A 73 9.21 38.36 -1.31
C VAL A 73 8.97 39.38 -0.19
N PRO A 74 9.25 39.04 1.08
CA PRO A 74 9.29 37.68 1.63
C PRO A 74 7.87 37.09 1.67
N ALA A 75 7.74 35.77 1.56
CA ALA A 75 6.46 35.10 1.68
C ALA A 75 6.35 34.46 3.06
N VAL A 76 5.55 35.05 3.94
CA VAL A 76 5.15 34.39 5.19
C VAL A 76 3.93 33.53 4.89
N THR A 77 4.10 32.23 4.94
CA THR A 77 3.10 31.24 4.52
C THR A 77 2.49 30.54 5.73
N LEU A 78 1.16 30.49 5.79
CA LEU A 78 0.43 29.69 6.77
C LEU A 78 0.28 28.25 6.30
N LEU A 79 0.73 27.31 7.11
CA LEU A 79 0.50 25.88 6.95
C LEU A 79 -0.62 25.45 7.89
N ARG A 80 -1.71 24.92 7.33
CA ARG A 80 -2.85 24.39 8.07
C ARG A 80 -2.76 22.87 8.09
N LEU A 81 -2.42 22.30 9.24
CA LEU A 81 -2.32 20.86 9.44
C LEU A 81 -3.63 20.33 10.03
N HIS A 82 -4.11 19.22 9.48
CA HIS A 82 -5.27 18.49 9.98
C HIS A 82 -5.11 16.99 9.68
N SER A 83 -5.96 16.14 10.26
CA SER A 83 -5.87 14.67 10.12
C SER A 83 -5.89 14.13 8.68
N GLY A 84 -6.32 14.94 7.71
CA GLY A 84 -6.34 14.58 6.29
C GLY A 84 -5.05 14.91 5.55
N ASN A 85 -4.15 15.70 6.13
CA ASN A 85 -2.90 16.09 5.49
C ASN A 85 -1.65 15.93 6.38
N PHE A 86 -1.79 15.60 7.67
CA PHE A 86 -0.68 15.46 8.62
C PHE A 86 -0.94 14.35 9.66
N GLN A 87 0.11 13.63 10.04
CA GLN A 87 0.07 12.53 11.02
C GLN A 87 0.46 13.01 12.43
N PHE A 88 -0.52 13.56 13.16
CA PHE A 88 -0.32 14.05 14.54
C PHE A 88 0.16 12.97 15.52
N ALA A 89 -0.12 11.70 15.26
CA ALA A 89 0.31 10.58 16.11
C ALA A 89 1.82 10.30 16.05
N LEU A 90 2.50 10.72 14.97
CA LEU A 90 3.94 10.57 14.84
C LEU A 90 4.70 11.74 15.48
N ALA A 91 4.17 12.95 15.34
CA ALA A 91 4.77 14.15 15.93
C ALA A 91 4.58 14.20 17.45
N LYS A 92 5.38 15.02 18.14
CA LYS A 92 5.21 15.23 19.59
C LYS A 92 3.87 15.90 19.88
N GLU A 93 3.35 15.70 21.09
CA GLU A 93 2.05 16.27 21.51
C GLU A 93 2.01 17.81 21.47
N ASP A 94 3.18 18.46 21.50
CA ASP A 94 3.37 19.91 21.41
C ASP A 94 3.86 20.37 20.02
N GLY A 95 4.07 19.45 19.08
CA GLY A 95 4.63 19.72 17.75
C GLY A 95 6.08 20.23 17.76
N SER A 96 6.78 20.18 18.89
CA SER A 96 8.13 20.77 19.05
C SER A 96 9.22 20.07 18.21
N ASP A 97 8.93 18.89 17.67
CA ASP A 97 9.79 18.17 16.75
C ASP A 97 9.62 18.61 15.29
N ILE A 98 8.64 19.45 14.96
CA ILE A 98 8.45 19.88 13.56
C ILE A 98 9.62 20.75 13.10
N ARG A 99 10.16 20.47 11.92
CA ARG A 99 11.20 21.27 11.26
C ARG A 99 10.82 21.50 9.81
N ILE A 100 10.88 22.76 9.36
CA ILE A 100 10.60 23.12 7.97
C ILE A 100 11.91 23.51 7.30
N LEU A 101 12.20 22.89 6.17
CA LEU A 101 13.44 23.05 5.41
C LEU A 101 13.14 23.54 4.00
N ALA A 102 14.09 24.27 3.41
CA ALA A 102 14.04 24.65 2.00
C ALA A 102 14.21 23.42 1.09
N ASP A 103 14.02 23.62 -0.21
CA ASP A 103 14.17 22.56 -1.23
C ASP A 103 15.58 21.93 -1.29
N ASP A 104 16.59 22.64 -0.78
CA ASP A 104 17.95 22.10 -0.68
C ASP A 104 18.06 20.92 0.31
N GLY A 105 17.05 20.71 1.16
CA GLY A 105 17.03 19.65 2.17
C GLY A 105 18.00 19.87 3.32
N GLU A 106 18.59 21.06 3.45
CA GLU A 106 19.59 21.40 4.47
C GLU A 106 19.24 22.68 5.24
N THR A 107 18.68 23.69 4.57
CA THR A 107 18.41 25.00 5.17
C THR A 107 17.09 24.98 5.93
N ILE A 108 17.15 25.13 7.26
CA ILE A 108 15.95 25.31 8.09
C ILE A 108 15.35 26.69 7.85
N LEU A 109 14.08 26.73 7.49
CA LEU A 109 13.31 27.94 7.33
C LEU A 109 12.77 28.41 8.69
N PRO A 110 12.90 29.71 9.04
CA PRO A 110 12.27 30.27 10.23
C PRO A 110 10.77 30.00 10.21
N HIS A 111 10.25 29.51 11.33
CA HIS A 111 8.84 29.18 11.48
C HIS A 111 8.41 29.31 12.93
N HIS A 112 7.12 29.35 13.19
CA HIS A 112 6.61 29.16 14.53
C HIS A 112 5.22 28.53 14.49
N ILE A 113 4.91 27.83 15.56
CA ILE A 113 3.63 27.19 15.77
C ILE A 113 2.75 28.20 16.52
N GLU A 114 1.72 28.70 15.85
CA GLU A 114 0.70 29.54 16.49
C GLU A 114 -0.20 28.68 17.39
N ARG A 115 -0.61 27.51 16.88
CA ARG A 115 -1.42 26.54 17.61
C ARG A 115 -1.05 25.12 17.21
N TYR A 116 -1.01 24.24 18.20
CA TYR A 116 -0.92 22.80 18.00
C TYR A 116 -1.84 22.10 18.99
N ASP A 117 -2.81 21.36 18.47
CA ASP A 117 -3.80 20.63 19.23
C ASP A 117 -3.83 19.18 18.74
N SER A 118 -3.04 18.33 19.39
CA SER A 118 -2.94 16.90 19.08
C SER A 118 -4.25 16.15 19.32
N LEU A 119 -5.11 16.65 20.22
CA LEU A 119 -6.41 16.05 20.52
C LEU A 119 -7.43 16.35 19.44
N MET A 120 -7.48 17.60 18.97
CA MET A 120 -8.34 18.01 17.84
C MET A 120 -7.74 17.66 16.48
N ASN A 121 -6.48 17.21 16.42
CA ASN A 121 -5.70 17.00 15.21
C ASN A 121 -5.72 18.25 14.31
N GLU A 122 -5.37 19.40 14.89
CA GLU A 122 -5.29 20.70 14.21
C GLU A 122 -3.99 21.42 14.60
N ALA A 123 -3.29 21.99 13.61
CA ALA A 123 -2.19 22.91 13.88
C ALA A 123 -2.08 24.02 12.83
N PHE A 124 -1.62 25.19 13.28
CA PHE A 124 -1.34 26.36 12.48
C PHE A 124 0.14 26.73 12.65
N ILE A 125 0.89 26.64 11.56
CA ILE A 125 2.33 26.90 11.54
C ILE A 125 2.63 27.98 10.50
N TRP A 126 3.28 29.05 10.91
CA TRP A 126 3.75 30.10 10.03
C TRP A 126 5.19 29.83 9.63
N VAL A 127 5.51 29.91 8.34
CA VAL A 127 6.86 29.73 7.83
C VAL A 127 7.28 30.91 6.97
N GLN A 128 8.51 31.38 7.14
CA GLN A 128 9.13 32.36 6.27
C GLN A 128 9.77 31.66 5.08
N VAL A 129 9.17 31.82 3.91
CA VAL A 129 9.73 31.36 2.64
C VAL A 129 10.44 32.55 1.97
N PRO A 130 11.76 32.47 1.70
CA PRO A 130 12.53 33.60 1.20
C PRO A 130 11.97 34.22 -0.09
N GLU A 131 11.54 33.36 -1.01
CA GLU A 131 10.90 33.77 -2.27
C GLU A 131 9.95 32.68 -2.73
N VAL A 132 8.73 33.06 -3.10
CA VAL A 132 7.84 32.22 -3.92
C VAL A 132 8.00 32.65 -5.37
N LYS A 133 8.55 31.77 -6.20
CA LYS A 133 8.99 32.07 -7.56
C LYS A 133 7.82 32.44 -8.48
N ALA A 134 8.06 33.41 -9.36
CA ALA A 134 7.14 33.74 -10.45
C ALA A 134 7.00 32.56 -11.42
N GLY A 135 5.81 31.98 -11.54
CA GLY A 135 5.50 30.99 -12.57
C GLY A 135 5.89 29.52 -12.29
N GLY A 136 6.21 29.15 -11.05
CA GLY A 136 6.47 27.74 -10.70
C GLY A 136 6.27 27.40 -9.22
N PRO A 137 6.04 26.11 -8.90
CA PRO A 137 5.96 25.64 -7.53
C PRO A 137 7.30 25.88 -6.79
N THR A 138 7.19 26.30 -5.53
CA THR A 138 8.29 26.45 -4.57
C THR A 138 8.16 25.32 -3.55
N PRO A 139 8.88 24.20 -3.74
CA PRO A 139 8.89 23.11 -2.77
C PRO A 139 9.65 23.49 -1.50
N ILE A 140 9.15 23.02 -0.36
CA ILE A 140 9.80 23.00 0.95
C ILE A 140 9.52 21.64 1.59
N TRP A 141 10.25 21.28 2.63
CA TRP A 141 10.12 20.00 3.32
C TRP A 141 9.72 20.21 4.77
N MET A 142 8.82 19.40 5.29
CA MET A 142 8.46 19.36 6.71
C MET A 142 8.87 18.02 7.30
N TYR A 143 9.79 18.02 8.26
CA TYR A 143 10.23 16.85 9.00
C TYR A 143 9.53 16.80 10.37
N PHE A 144 9.12 15.61 10.79
CA PHE A 144 8.50 15.34 12.09
C PHE A 144 8.75 13.87 12.50
N GLY A 145 8.26 13.45 13.67
CA GLY A 145 8.45 12.08 14.16
C GLY A 145 9.76 11.86 14.89
N ASN A 146 10.27 12.87 15.61
CA ASN A 146 11.43 12.70 16.48
C ASN A 146 11.06 12.93 17.95
N PRO A 147 10.85 11.86 18.74
CA PRO A 147 10.45 11.99 20.15
C PRO A 147 11.53 12.63 21.03
N GLU A 148 12.80 12.53 20.63
CA GLU A 148 13.95 13.10 21.35
C GLU A 148 14.35 14.48 20.81
N ALA A 149 13.59 15.05 19.87
CA ALA A 149 13.91 16.35 19.30
C ALA A 149 13.97 17.43 20.39
N PRO A 150 15.04 18.24 20.42
CA PRO A 150 15.05 19.45 21.23
C PRO A 150 13.94 20.39 20.76
N GLY A 151 13.49 21.26 21.66
CA GLY A 151 12.60 22.37 21.27
C GLY A 151 13.21 23.18 20.13
N TYR A 152 12.36 23.72 19.26
CA TYR A 152 12.82 24.57 18.18
C TYR A 152 13.52 25.82 18.74
N ASP A 153 14.76 26.05 18.32
CA ASP A 153 15.68 27.03 18.89
C ASP A 153 15.47 28.45 18.33
N LYS A 154 14.75 28.55 17.21
CA LYS A 154 14.38 29.82 16.58
C LYS A 154 13.20 30.45 17.28
N LYS A 155 13.28 31.76 17.44
CA LYS A 155 12.21 32.51 18.09
C LYS A 155 11.10 32.86 17.08
N PRO A 156 9.86 33.04 17.54
CA PRO A 156 8.76 33.37 16.63
C PRO A 156 8.99 34.62 15.79
N GLU A 157 9.67 35.63 16.34
CA GLU A 157 10.00 36.87 15.63
C GLU A 157 10.87 36.67 14.39
N GLU A 158 11.66 35.60 14.33
CA GLU A 158 12.48 35.28 13.15
C GLU A 158 11.63 34.82 11.94
N THR A 159 10.34 34.55 12.13
CA THR A 159 9.42 34.17 11.02
C THR A 159 9.00 35.37 10.17
N TYR A 160 9.16 36.58 10.69
CA TYR A 160 8.72 37.81 10.05
C TYR A 160 9.92 38.62 9.56
N PRO A 161 9.77 39.45 8.52
CA PRO A 161 10.82 40.37 8.15
C PRO A 161 11.13 41.34 9.30
N ASP A 162 12.36 41.85 9.35
CA ASP A 162 12.78 42.92 10.28
C ASP A 162 11.94 44.20 10.14
N THR A 163 11.13 44.30 9.09
CA THR A 163 10.16 45.37 8.90
C THR A 163 8.90 45.24 9.74
N ALA A 164 8.66 44.10 10.39
CA ALA A 164 7.52 43.87 11.26
C ALA A 164 7.68 44.65 12.58
N SER A 165 6.76 45.59 12.80
CA SER A 165 6.67 46.36 14.04
C SER A 165 5.70 45.73 15.05
N LEU A 166 4.68 45.03 14.57
CA LEU A 166 3.66 44.38 15.41
C LEU A 166 3.09 43.17 14.69
N ILE A 167 3.00 42.04 15.38
CA ILE A 167 2.29 40.86 14.88
C ILE A 167 1.44 40.27 16.02
N TYR A 168 0.13 40.25 15.85
CA TYR A 168 -0.81 39.62 16.78
C TYR A 168 -1.61 38.50 16.09
N HIS A 169 -1.43 37.29 16.61
CA HIS A 169 -2.26 36.11 16.30
C HIS A 169 -3.42 35.92 17.30
N PHE A 170 -3.46 36.72 18.38
CA PHE A 170 -4.50 36.65 19.42
C PHE A 170 -4.69 35.26 20.07
N THR A 171 -3.60 34.50 20.20
CA THR A 171 -3.57 33.16 20.81
C THR A 171 -3.90 33.14 22.30
N GLU A 172 -3.77 34.28 22.97
CA GLU A 172 -3.93 34.39 24.42
C GLU A 172 -5.41 34.42 24.85
N SER A 173 -5.74 33.65 25.89
CA SER A 173 -7.09 33.66 26.48
C SER A 173 -7.16 34.61 27.68
N ASN A 174 -8.00 35.64 27.58
CA ASN A 174 -8.23 36.64 28.65
C ASN A 174 -6.95 37.30 29.17
N SER A 175 -5.95 37.47 28.31
CA SER A 175 -4.70 38.18 28.60
C SER A 175 -4.42 39.21 27.51
N PRO A 176 -3.53 40.19 27.73
CA PRO A 176 -3.08 41.06 26.65
C PRO A 176 -2.51 40.24 25.49
N ALA A 177 -2.78 40.67 24.25
CA ALA A 177 -2.26 40.01 23.06
C ALA A 177 -0.73 40.03 23.05
N LYS A 178 -0.12 38.89 22.74
CA LYS A 178 1.33 38.75 22.64
C LYS A 178 1.82 39.26 21.28
N ASP A 179 2.89 40.04 21.30
CA ASP A 179 3.58 40.50 20.10
C ASP A 179 4.60 39.48 19.58
N TYR A 180 4.35 38.96 18.38
CA TYR A 180 5.21 38.01 17.69
C TYR A 180 6.28 38.68 16.82
N SER A 181 6.33 40.02 16.75
CA SER A 181 7.41 40.74 16.05
C SER A 181 8.71 40.85 16.86
N GLY A 182 8.67 40.50 18.15
CA GLY A 182 9.82 40.62 19.06
C GLY A 182 10.00 42.02 19.67
N ASN A 183 9.16 43.00 19.29
CA ASN A 183 9.25 44.37 19.78
C ASN A 183 8.59 44.59 21.16
N GLY A 184 7.84 43.61 21.66
CA GLY A 184 7.19 43.69 22.98
C GLY A 184 6.06 44.71 23.05
N ASN A 185 5.44 45.03 21.92
CA ASN A 185 4.30 45.93 21.85
C ASN A 185 3.06 45.21 22.37
N THR A 186 2.75 45.33 23.66
CA THR A 186 1.61 44.64 24.31
C THR A 186 0.49 45.64 24.62
N PRO A 187 -0.81 45.29 24.42
CA PRO A 187 -1.89 46.21 24.74
C PRO A 187 -2.08 46.38 26.25
N GLU A 188 -2.66 47.51 26.67
CA GLU A 188 -2.83 47.85 28.09
C GLU A 188 -3.80 46.91 28.84
N ALA A 189 -4.76 46.33 28.12
CA ALA A 189 -5.82 45.50 28.68
C ALA A 189 -5.89 44.15 27.98
N ALA A 190 -6.47 43.17 28.69
CA ALA A 190 -6.77 41.87 28.12
C ALA A 190 -7.76 41.99 26.96
N THR A 191 -7.54 41.18 25.94
CA THR A 191 -8.48 41.03 24.83
C THR A 191 -9.54 39.99 25.17
N THR A 192 -10.73 40.10 24.54
CA THR A 192 -11.79 39.10 24.70
C THR A 192 -11.68 38.08 23.56
N PRO A 193 -11.33 36.81 23.84
CA PRO A 193 -11.09 35.83 22.78
C PRO A 193 -12.39 35.37 22.12
N THR A 194 -12.32 35.00 20.84
CA THR A 194 -13.35 34.25 20.11
C THR A 194 -12.74 33.00 19.46
N ALA A 195 -13.47 31.89 19.51
CA ALA A 195 -13.05 30.64 18.88
C ALA A 195 -13.53 30.58 17.43
N GLY A 196 -12.75 29.94 16.54
CA GLY A 196 -13.13 29.79 15.13
C GLY A 196 -13.03 31.10 14.35
N ALA A 197 -11.98 31.88 14.61
CA ALA A 197 -11.64 33.05 13.82
C ALA A 197 -11.04 32.64 12.46
N MET A 198 -10.34 33.54 11.77
CA MET A 198 -9.79 33.23 10.46
C MET A 198 -8.65 32.21 10.57
N VAL A 199 -7.71 32.45 11.49
CA VAL A 199 -6.61 31.57 11.83
C VAL A 199 -6.65 31.39 13.35
N GLY A 200 -6.74 30.14 13.83
CA GLY A 200 -6.80 29.90 15.26
C GLY A 200 -7.93 30.67 15.99
N PRO A 201 -7.65 31.19 17.21
CA PRO A 201 -8.53 32.10 17.93
C PRO A 201 -8.32 33.58 17.53
N GLY A 202 -9.38 34.37 17.57
CA GLY A 202 -9.33 35.81 17.33
C GLY A 202 -9.84 36.60 18.52
N ILE A 203 -10.25 37.85 18.30
CA ILE A 203 -10.84 38.70 19.34
C ILE A 203 -12.22 39.24 18.97
N VAL A 204 -13.02 39.54 19.99
CA VAL A 204 -14.29 40.27 19.85
C VAL A 204 -14.08 41.75 20.17
N LEU A 205 -14.60 42.61 19.30
CA LEU A 205 -14.69 44.06 19.48
C LEU A 205 -16.15 44.44 19.72
N PHE A 206 -16.42 45.13 20.84
CA PHE A 206 -17.79 45.49 21.24
C PHE A 206 -18.24 46.86 20.71
N GLY A 207 -17.35 47.64 20.09
CA GLY A 207 -17.64 49.01 19.64
C GLY A 207 -17.74 50.06 20.77
N THR A 208 -17.63 49.64 22.03
CA THR A 208 -17.77 50.51 23.23
C THR A 208 -16.47 50.64 24.01
N THR A 209 -15.74 49.54 24.17
CA THR A 209 -14.42 49.49 24.83
C THR A 209 -13.35 49.21 23.79
N GLY A 210 -12.31 50.05 23.75
CA GLY A 210 -11.22 49.89 22.81
C GLY A 210 -10.04 49.15 23.40
N ILE A 211 -9.23 48.57 22.52
CA ILE A 211 -7.90 48.04 22.87
C ILE A 211 -6.89 49.15 22.59
N VAL A 212 -6.10 49.51 23.60
CA VAL A 212 -5.06 50.55 23.51
C VAL A 212 -3.71 49.88 23.47
N ILE A 213 -2.95 50.14 22.41
CA ILE A 213 -1.55 49.72 22.27
C ILE A 213 -0.70 50.98 22.52
N PRO A 214 0.07 51.03 23.61
CA PRO A 214 0.97 52.14 23.89
C PRO A 214 1.97 52.35 22.75
N ASN A 215 2.40 53.60 22.56
CA ASN A 215 3.47 53.87 21.62
C ASN A 215 4.81 53.27 22.09
N SER A 216 5.65 52.90 21.12
CA SER A 216 7.04 52.50 21.30
C SER A 216 7.87 53.05 20.13
N ASP A 217 9.19 52.94 20.20
CA ASP A 217 10.07 53.37 19.11
C ASP A 217 9.81 52.57 17.81
N SER A 218 9.45 51.28 17.91
CA SER A 218 9.13 50.43 16.75
C SER A 218 7.78 50.75 16.11
N LEU A 219 6.88 51.40 16.85
CA LEU A 219 5.58 51.86 16.35
C LEU A 219 5.56 53.33 15.95
N ALA A 220 6.61 54.12 16.22
CA ALA A 220 6.61 55.54 15.87
C ALA A 220 6.71 55.74 14.35
N TRP A 221 5.81 56.53 13.77
CA TRP A 221 5.86 56.90 12.35
C TRP A 221 6.39 58.31 12.17
N THR A 222 7.34 58.49 11.25
CA THR A 222 7.76 59.81 10.77
C THR A 222 6.89 60.25 9.59
N ALA A 223 6.80 61.55 9.34
CA ALA A 223 6.03 62.05 8.21
C ALA A 223 6.57 61.48 6.88
N GLY A 224 5.70 60.83 6.10
CA GLY A 224 6.08 60.19 4.85
C GLY A 224 6.83 58.87 5.01
N ALA A 225 6.81 58.26 6.19
CA ALA A 225 7.30 56.90 6.38
C ALA A 225 6.47 55.91 5.54
N GLU A 226 7.13 54.89 5.02
CA GLU A 226 6.43 53.73 4.50
C GLU A 226 5.82 52.93 5.65
N ALA A 227 4.62 52.41 5.44
CA ALA A 227 4.00 51.51 6.41
C ALA A 227 2.97 50.62 5.75
N THR A 228 2.77 49.45 6.34
CA THR A 228 1.67 48.55 6.00
C THR A 228 0.94 48.14 7.27
N ILE A 229 -0.39 48.18 7.24
CA ILE A 229 -1.25 47.61 8.28
C ILE A 229 -2.18 46.61 7.60
N SER A 230 -2.23 45.37 8.07
CA SER A 230 -3.15 44.35 7.57
C SER A 230 -3.82 43.60 8.71
N LEU A 231 -5.07 43.19 8.49
CA LEU A 231 -5.89 42.51 9.50
C LEU A 231 -7.09 41.82 8.84
N TRP A 232 -7.64 40.84 9.53
CA TRP A 232 -8.95 40.28 9.24
C TRP A 232 -10.02 40.88 10.14
N VAL A 233 -11.18 41.18 9.55
CA VAL A 233 -12.36 41.65 10.28
C VAL A 233 -13.63 40.97 9.81
N LYS A 234 -14.55 40.80 10.75
CA LYS A 234 -15.91 40.33 10.52
C LYS A 234 -16.89 41.27 11.22
N PRO A 235 -17.44 42.27 10.50
CA PRO A 235 -18.38 43.22 11.08
C PRO A 235 -19.65 42.53 11.57
N SER A 236 -20.13 42.87 12.77
CA SER A 236 -21.41 42.34 13.29
C SER A 236 -22.60 43.24 12.97
N THR A 237 -22.37 44.51 12.70
CA THR A 237 -23.39 45.51 12.34
C THR A 237 -22.88 46.45 11.27
N LYS A 238 -23.80 47.05 10.50
CA LYS A 238 -23.54 48.22 9.66
C LYS A 238 -23.93 49.47 10.42
N GLY A 239 -22.91 50.20 10.89
CA GLY A 239 -23.07 51.50 11.51
C GLY A 239 -22.35 52.60 10.73
N PRO A 240 -22.76 53.86 10.87
CA PRO A 240 -22.04 54.99 10.28
C PRO A 240 -20.70 55.18 10.99
N ASN A 241 -19.63 55.41 10.22
CA ASN A 241 -18.28 55.70 10.69
C ASN A 241 -17.75 54.77 11.82
N ALA A 242 -18.03 53.47 11.75
CA ALA A 242 -17.55 52.49 12.72
C ALA A 242 -16.02 52.41 12.70
N MET A 243 -15.38 52.90 13.77
CA MET A 243 -13.94 53.06 13.91
C MET A 243 -13.26 51.74 14.28
N LEU A 244 -12.43 51.23 13.37
CA LEU A 244 -11.71 49.99 13.54
C LEU A 244 -10.34 50.19 14.19
N LEU A 245 -9.54 51.10 13.64
CA LEU A 245 -8.22 51.45 14.16
C LEU A 245 -8.02 52.94 13.96
N LYS A 246 -7.56 53.63 15.01
CA LYS A 246 -7.16 55.02 14.90
C LYS A 246 -5.89 55.32 15.65
N ARG A 247 -5.22 56.37 15.19
CA ARG A 247 -4.09 57.00 15.84
C ARG A 247 -4.13 58.49 15.56
N GLU A 248 -4.13 59.29 16.62
CA GLU A 248 -4.39 60.73 16.54
C GLU A 248 -3.40 61.49 17.42
N GLU A 249 -2.81 62.57 16.90
CA GLU A 249 -1.86 63.41 17.62
C GLU A 249 -1.96 64.85 17.11
N GLY A 250 -2.58 65.73 17.91
CA GLY A 250 -2.84 67.11 17.49
C GLY A 250 -3.72 67.16 16.24
N THR A 251 -3.20 67.72 15.14
CA THR A 251 -3.87 67.76 13.83
C THR A 251 -3.63 66.51 12.98
N ASN A 252 -2.67 65.66 13.36
CA ASN A 252 -2.32 64.47 12.62
C ASN A 252 -3.23 63.31 13.01
N ALA A 253 -3.75 62.57 12.03
CA ALA A 253 -4.52 61.37 12.29
C ALA A 253 -4.40 60.34 11.17
N LEU A 254 -4.38 59.08 11.57
CA LEU A 254 -4.71 57.92 10.73
C LEU A 254 -5.98 57.29 11.30
N ARG A 255 -7.01 57.13 10.48
CA ARG A 255 -8.27 56.49 10.87
C ARG A 255 -8.64 55.44 9.83
N ILE A 256 -8.95 54.24 10.31
CA ILE A 256 -9.37 53.09 9.53
C ILE A 256 -10.72 52.68 10.09
N GLY A 257 -11.71 52.53 9.23
CA GLY A 257 -13.03 52.16 9.68
C GLY A 257 -13.93 51.68 8.57
N VAL A 258 -15.19 51.48 8.92
CA VAL A 258 -16.23 51.03 8.01
C VAL A 258 -17.43 51.96 8.16
N ASN A 259 -17.87 52.59 7.08
CA ASN A 259 -19.05 53.46 7.07
C ASN A 259 -20.20 52.77 6.34
N ASP A 260 -21.21 52.30 7.08
CA ASP A 260 -22.37 51.57 6.54
C ASP A 260 -21.97 50.36 5.67
N GLY A 261 -20.93 49.66 6.10
CA GLY A 261 -20.35 48.54 5.37
C GLY A 261 -19.28 48.94 4.35
N VAL A 262 -19.00 50.22 4.09
CA VAL A 262 -17.95 50.64 3.16
C VAL A 262 -16.63 50.89 3.92
N PRO A 263 -15.58 50.07 3.73
CA PRO A 263 -14.27 50.33 4.33
C PRO A 263 -13.70 51.69 3.88
N PHE A 264 -13.03 52.38 4.80
CA PHE A 264 -12.35 53.63 4.50
C PHE A 264 -11.01 53.73 5.24
N VAL A 265 -10.10 54.48 4.62
CA VAL A 265 -8.93 55.06 5.29
C VAL A 265 -9.03 56.58 5.19
N GLU A 266 -8.71 57.25 6.28
CA GLU A 266 -8.70 58.70 6.38
C GLU A 266 -7.41 59.17 7.03
N ILE A 267 -6.78 60.16 6.38
CA ILE A 267 -5.54 60.79 6.81
C ILE A 267 -5.82 62.27 7.07
N ALA A 268 -5.44 62.76 8.24
CA ALA A 268 -5.44 64.19 8.56
C ALA A 268 -4.03 64.67 8.89
N ASP A 269 -3.70 65.87 8.45
CA ASP A 269 -2.46 66.59 8.77
C ASP A 269 -2.74 68.10 8.81
N ALA A 270 -1.69 68.92 8.94
CA ALA A 270 -1.82 70.38 8.93
C ALA A 270 -2.45 70.96 7.64
N GLY A 271 -2.40 70.22 6.53
CA GLY A 271 -3.03 70.55 5.25
C GLY A 271 -4.47 70.03 5.11
N GLY A 272 -5.08 69.52 6.17
CA GLY A 272 -6.48 69.08 6.22
C GLY A 272 -6.68 67.57 6.15
N THR A 273 -7.94 67.14 6.03
CA THR A 273 -8.34 65.73 6.05
C THR A 273 -8.65 65.22 4.64
N ALA A 274 -8.17 64.03 4.29
CA ALA A 274 -8.50 63.31 3.07
C ALA A 274 -8.94 61.88 3.39
N ARG A 275 -10.01 61.42 2.75
CA ARG A 275 -10.58 60.07 2.92
C ARG A 275 -10.62 59.33 1.59
N SER A 276 -10.45 58.02 1.62
CA SER A 276 -10.57 57.18 0.43
C SER A 276 -11.96 57.28 -0.18
N ASN A 277 -12.04 57.19 -1.51
CA ASN A 277 -13.32 57.13 -2.20
C ASN A 277 -14.14 55.91 -1.74
N PRO A 278 -15.48 56.02 -1.64
CA PRO A 278 -16.32 54.88 -1.30
C PRO A 278 -16.26 53.82 -2.40
N GLY A 279 -16.25 52.55 -2.00
CA GLY A 279 -16.33 51.39 -2.88
C GLY A 279 -17.49 50.46 -2.52
N GLU A 280 -17.39 49.20 -2.94
CA GLU A 280 -18.42 48.18 -2.65
C GLU A 280 -18.50 47.81 -1.15
N PRO A 281 -19.68 47.86 -0.53
CA PRO A 281 -19.84 47.48 0.86
C PRO A 281 -19.41 46.03 1.13
N ILE A 282 -18.71 45.81 2.24
CA ILE A 282 -18.47 44.48 2.76
C ILE A 282 -19.71 43.94 3.51
N GLY A 283 -19.90 42.63 3.43
CA GLY A 283 -21.02 41.94 4.08
C GLY A 283 -20.89 41.92 5.60
N GLU A 284 -22.04 41.91 6.28
CA GLU A 284 -22.10 41.57 7.71
C GLU A 284 -21.77 40.10 7.93
N ALA A 285 -21.27 39.79 9.12
CA ALA A 285 -20.93 38.44 9.59
C ALA A 285 -20.00 37.66 8.64
N SER A 286 -19.29 38.35 7.75
CA SER A 286 -18.38 37.77 6.76
C SER A 286 -16.96 38.28 6.99
N TRP A 287 -15.99 37.37 7.05
CA TRP A 287 -14.59 37.72 7.17
C TRP A 287 -14.09 38.42 5.91
N ARG A 288 -13.36 39.53 6.09
CA ARG A 288 -12.72 40.31 5.03
C ARG A 288 -11.32 40.68 5.49
N HIS A 289 -10.36 40.58 4.59
CA HIS A 289 -9.02 41.06 4.84
C HIS A 289 -8.92 42.53 4.43
N LEU A 290 -8.56 43.41 5.36
CA LEU A 290 -8.29 44.81 5.09
C LEU A 290 -6.79 45.05 5.19
N ALA A 291 -6.23 45.74 4.20
CA ALA A 291 -4.84 46.18 4.26
C ALA A 291 -4.70 47.63 3.80
N ILE A 292 -3.81 48.37 4.45
CA ILE A 292 -3.45 49.73 4.08
C ILE A 292 -1.96 49.78 3.85
N VAL A 293 -1.55 50.39 2.74
CA VAL A 293 -0.15 50.55 2.35
C VAL A 293 0.12 52.02 2.09
N SER A 294 1.05 52.61 2.83
CA SER A 294 1.57 53.94 2.54
C SER A 294 2.97 53.85 1.95
N ASP A 295 3.18 54.53 0.82
CA ASP A 295 4.47 54.66 0.12
C ASP A 295 5.17 56.00 0.41
N GLY A 296 4.73 56.69 1.47
CA GLY A 296 5.19 58.02 1.87
C GLY A 296 4.48 59.19 1.16
N GLY A 297 3.91 58.99 -0.02
CA GLY A 297 3.18 60.03 -0.77
C GLY A 297 1.67 59.81 -0.84
N LYS A 298 1.24 58.55 -0.87
CA LYS A 298 -0.16 58.12 -0.86
C LYS A 298 -0.37 56.98 0.14
N THR A 299 -1.64 56.68 0.36
CA THR A 299 -2.10 55.59 1.22
C THR A 299 -3.18 54.81 0.48
N ASP A 300 -2.86 53.60 0.06
CA ASP A 300 -3.76 52.68 -0.64
C ASP A 300 -4.48 51.78 0.37
N LEU A 301 -5.79 51.60 0.19
CA LEU A 301 -6.65 50.67 0.91
C LEU A 301 -6.96 49.49 -0.02
N LEU A 302 -6.77 48.28 0.49
CA LEU A 302 -7.04 47.03 -0.17
C LEU A 302 -8.07 46.22 0.62
N VAL A 303 -8.92 45.50 -0.10
CA VAL A 303 -9.88 44.54 0.45
C VAL A 303 -9.66 43.19 -0.22
N ASP A 304 -9.43 42.14 0.57
CA ASP A 304 -9.02 40.80 0.12
C ASP A 304 -7.80 40.82 -0.82
N GLY A 305 -6.86 41.72 -0.56
CA GLY A 305 -5.66 41.89 -1.37
C GLY A 305 -5.90 42.55 -2.74
N LYS A 306 -7.11 43.03 -3.02
CA LYS A 306 -7.43 43.80 -4.23
C LYS A 306 -7.44 45.29 -3.91
N PRO A 307 -6.91 46.16 -4.79
CA PRO A 307 -7.04 47.61 -4.64
C PRO A 307 -8.50 48.01 -4.49
N TYR A 308 -8.79 48.84 -3.48
CA TYR A 308 -10.16 49.25 -3.13
C TYR A 308 -10.33 50.78 -3.13
N GLY A 309 -9.35 51.52 -2.60
CA GLY A 309 -9.36 52.98 -2.62
C GLY A 309 -7.98 53.57 -2.35
N THR A 310 -7.79 54.85 -2.64
CA THR A 310 -6.52 55.56 -2.43
C THR A 310 -6.78 56.92 -1.82
N VAL A 311 -5.93 57.31 -0.88
CA VAL A 311 -5.80 58.67 -0.36
C VAL A 311 -4.49 59.24 -0.85
N ALA A 312 -4.53 60.40 -1.52
CA ALA A 312 -3.34 61.10 -2.00
C ALA A 312 -2.59 61.84 -0.87
N LYS A 313 -2.38 61.17 0.26
CA LYS A 313 -1.58 61.59 1.41
C LYS A 313 -0.86 60.39 2.00
N GLY A 314 0.40 60.55 2.35
CA GLY A 314 1.14 59.59 3.18
C GLY A 314 0.78 59.70 4.65
N ILE A 315 1.20 58.72 5.46
CA ILE A 315 0.98 58.76 6.90
C ILE A 315 1.78 59.93 7.53
N PRO A 316 1.14 60.79 8.35
CA PRO A 316 1.82 61.89 9.02
C PRO A 316 2.66 61.37 10.19
N ALA A 317 3.50 62.24 10.78
CA ALA A 317 4.22 61.89 11.99
C ALA A 317 3.24 61.58 13.14
N LEU A 318 3.35 60.37 13.72
CA LEU A 318 2.47 59.87 14.76
C LEU A 318 3.26 59.03 15.77
N ALA A 319 3.25 59.45 17.02
CA ALA A 319 3.85 58.77 18.17
C ALA A 319 2.85 58.59 19.34
N SER A 320 1.55 58.77 19.10
CA SER A 320 0.50 58.46 20.08
C SER A 320 0.14 56.96 20.12
N SER A 321 -0.65 56.53 21.11
CA SER A 321 -1.13 55.14 21.20
C SER A 321 -2.04 54.78 20.03
N ILE A 322 -1.99 53.52 19.59
CA ILE A 322 -2.94 52.96 18.62
C ILE A 322 -4.19 52.52 19.40
N VAL A 323 -5.37 52.93 18.94
CA VAL A 323 -6.66 52.56 19.54
C VAL A 323 -7.45 51.72 18.55
N ILE A 324 -7.88 50.53 18.97
CA ILE A 324 -8.63 49.58 18.16
C ILE A 324 -10.06 49.43 18.69
N GLY A 325 -11.04 49.44 17.79
CA GLY A 325 -12.43 49.07 18.08
C GLY A 325 -13.26 50.10 18.85
N SER A 326 -12.73 51.29 19.14
CA SER A 326 -13.50 52.33 19.83
C SER A 326 -13.14 53.75 19.39
N THR A 327 -14.07 54.65 19.71
CA THR A 327 -13.90 56.10 19.56
C THR A 327 -14.69 56.78 20.69
N PRO A 328 -14.34 58.02 21.09
CA PRO A 328 -15.12 58.78 22.06
C PRO A 328 -16.57 59.06 21.63
N GLU A 329 -16.86 59.00 20.32
CA GLU A 329 -18.20 59.18 19.78
C GLU A 329 -19.08 57.96 20.09
N ALA A 330 -20.18 58.19 20.81
CA ALA A 330 -21.11 57.13 21.18
C ALA A 330 -21.68 56.42 19.94
N GLY A 331 -21.50 55.11 19.85
CA GLY A 331 -21.94 54.30 18.71
C GLY A 331 -21.02 54.37 17.48
N GLY A 332 -19.88 55.05 17.57
CA GLY A 332 -18.90 55.16 16.48
C GLY A 332 -17.79 54.12 16.49
N GLY A 333 -17.76 53.17 17.44
CA GLY A 333 -16.74 52.12 17.49
C GLY A 333 -17.09 50.92 16.61
N PHE A 334 -16.08 50.20 16.14
CA PHE A 334 -16.29 48.96 15.38
C PHE A 334 -16.74 47.81 16.28
N ALA A 335 -17.89 47.22 15.95
CA ALA A 335 -18.40 46.01 16.57
C ALA A 335 -18.27 44.83 15.60
N GLY A 336 -17.66 43.73 16.07
CA GLY A 336 -17.38 42.57 15.24
C GLY A 336 -16.27 41.70 15.82
N GLU A 337 -15.69 40.85 14.97
CA GLU A 337 -14.51 40.05 15.29
C GLU A 337 -13.31 40.56 14.51
N MET A 338 -12.11 40.43 15.08
CA MET A 338 -10.83 40.76 14.45
C MET A 338 -9.85 39.61 14.64
N ASP A 339 -8.96 39.43 13.66
CA ASP A 339 -7.91 38.44 13.68
C ASP A 339 -6.66 38.92 12.90
N GLU A 340 -5.50 38.32 13.17
CA GLU A 340 -4.25 38.50 12.39
C GLU A 340 -3.83 39.97 12.17
N LEU A 341 -3.72 40.78 13.23
CA LEU A 341 -3.28 42.17 13.10
C LEU A 341 -1.76 42.25 12.91
N GLN A 342 -1.34 42.83 11.79
CA GLN A 342 0.07 42.98 11.43
C GLN A 342 0.38 44.43 11.04
N ILE A 343 1.50 44.97 11.53
CA ILE A 343 2.00 46.30 11.21
C ILE A 343 3.47 46.21 10.79
N PHE A 344 3.81 46.82 9.67
CA PHE A 344 5.16 46.89 9.13
C PHE A 344 5.58 48.34 8.88
N HIS A 345 6.88 48.64 9.03
CA HIS A 345 7.50 49.93 8.67
C HIS A 345 8.01 49.97 7.21
N SER A 346 7.41 49.14 6.36
CA SER A 346 7.70 49.07 4.93
C SER A 346 6.42 49.02 4.11
N ALA A 347 6.47 49.50 2.87
CA ALA A 347 5.36 49.38 1.92
C ALA A 347 5.37 47.98 1.29
N LEU A 348 4.52 47.07 1.78
CA LEU A 348 4.43 45.72 1.20
C LEU A 348 3.76 45.78 -0.18
N PRO A 349 4.29 45.05 -1.17
CA PRO A 349 3.73 45.07 -2.50
C PRO A 349 2.36 44.37 -2.53
N THR A 350 1.43 44.87 -3.36
CA THR A 350 0.08 44.32 -3.48
C THR A 350 0.02 42.79 -3.68
N PRO A 351 0.88 42.17 -4.53
CA PRO A 351 0.90 40.71 -4.66
C PRO A 351 1.20 39.97 -3.35
N ALA A 352 2.05 40.51 -2.47
CA ALA A 352 2.34 39.89 -1.17
C ALA A 352 1.12 39.96 -0.23
N LEU A 353 0.41 41.08 -0.22
CA LEU A 353 -0.82 41.23 0.57
C LEU A 353 -1.96 40.35 0.04
N ARG A 354 -2.03 40.18 -1.29
CA ARG A 354 -2.98 39.26 -1.90
C ARG A 354 -2.65 37.81 -1.61
N TYR A 355 -1.36 37.46 -1.67
CA TYR A 355 -0.87 36.15 -1.28
C TYR A 355 -1.24 35.84 0.19
N ALA A 356 -0.96 36.76 1.12
CA ALA A 356 -1.33 36.62 2.52
C ALA A 356 -2.84 36.48 2.71
N ALA A 357 -3.65 37.36 2.10
CA ALA A 357 -5.11 37.30 2.19
C ALA A 357 -5.66 35.95 1.68
N VAL A 358 -5.18 35.44 0.54
CA VAL A 358 -5.68 34.17 0.00
C VAL A 358 -5.20 32.99 0.86
N GLY A 359 -3.93 32.97 1.29
CA GLY A 359 -3.35 31.92 2.13
C GLY A 359 -4.01 31.81 3.50
N GLN A 360 -4.38 32.94 4.09
CA GLN A 360 -5.04 33.00 5.37
C GLN A 360 -6.54 32.69 5.27
N SER A 361 -7.22 32.98 4.15
CA SER A 361 -8.69 32.91 4.03
C SER A 361 -9.36 31.54 4.23
N GLY A 362 -8.59 30.43 4.22
CA GLY A 362 -9.13 29.06 4.19
C GLY A 362 -9.97 28.72 2.94
N SER A 363 -10.00 29.61 1.93
CA SER A 363 -10.76 29.43 0.70
C SER A 363 -10.21 28.31 -0.18
N ALA A 364 -10.99 27.86 -1.17
CA ALA A 364 -10.52 26.88 -2.15
C ALA A 364 -9.33 27.38 -2.99
N GLU A 365 -9.15 28.69 -3.13
CA GLU A 365 -7.95 29.29 -3.72
C GLU A 365 -6.77 29.18 -2.75
N GLY A 366 -6.99 29.46 -1.45
CA GLY A 366 -6.00 29.27 -0.39
C GLY A 366 -5.49 27.83 -0.27
N GLN A 367 -6.39 26.84 -0.38
CA GLN A 367 -6.02 25.42 -0.37
C GLN A 367 -5.15 25.00 -1.56
N LYS A 368 -5.20 25.74 -2.68
CA LYS A 368 -4.34 25.51 -3.84
C LYS A 368 -2.97 26.19 -3.70
N LEU A 369 -2.83 27.17 -2.80
CA LEU A 369 -1.56 27.83 -2.54
C LEU A 369 -0.55 26.88 -1.92
N VAL A 370 -1.01 26.02 -1.02
CA VAL A 370 -0.17 25.10 -0.26
C VAL A 370 -0.67 23.68 -0.49
N ALA A 371 0.06 22.91 -1.30
CA ALA A 371 -0.22 21.50 -1.51
C ALA A 371 0.67 20.65 -0.61
N MET A 372 0.05 19.82 0.23
CA MET A 372 0.70 18.85 1.11
C MET A 372 0.81 17.52 0.39
N MET A 373 2.03 17.04 0.13
CA MET A 373 2.26 15.74 -0.52
C MET A 373 2.14 14.58 0.48
N GLU A 374 2.31 13.35 -0.01
CA GLU A 374 2.33 12.15 0.83
C GLU A 374 3.53 12.16 1.80
N ASP A 375 3.37 11.46 2.93
CA ASP A 375 4.45 11.31 3.91
C ASP A 375 5.47 10.29 3.42
N GLU A 376 6.75 10.62 3.60
CA GLU A 376 7.87 9.71 3.45
C GLU A 376 8.40 9.36 4.85
N THR A 377 8.74 8.10 5.10
CA THR A 377 9.32 7.66 6.38
C THR A 377 10.81 7.32 6.24
N SER A 378 11.59 7.53 7.31
CA SER A 378 13.06 7.45 7.29
C SER A 378 13.62 6.03 7.09
N GLY A 379 12.75 5.02 6.98
CA GLY A 379 13.09 3.66 6.55
C GLY A 379 12.94 3.40 5.05
N GLY A 380 12.49 4.38 4.27
CA GLY A 380 12.08 4.25 2.86
C GLY A 380 13.15 4.59 1.83
N GLY A 381 14.42 4.27 2.09
CA GLY A 381 15.47 4.34 1.09
C GLY A 381 15.44 3.16 0.11
N GLY A 382 14.37 3.01 -0.68
CA GLY A 382 14.34 2.05 -1.79
C GLY A 382 12.98 1.48 -2.12
N GLY A 383 12.36 2.02 -3.17
CA GLY A 383 11.39 1.34 -4.03
C GLY A 383 10.05 0.98 -3.38
N HIS A 384 8.99 1.71 -3.79
CA HIS A 384 7.59 1.35 -3.55
C HIS A 384 7.37 -0.17 -3.64
N ASN A 385 7.15 -0.78 -2.48
CA ASN A 385 6.56 -2.09 -2.32
C ASN A 385 5.61 -1.98 -1.13
N GLU A 386 4.37 -1.61 -1.41
CA GLU A 386 3.19 -1.63 -0.50
C GLU A 386 3.11 -2.92 0.35
N THR A 387 3.77 -4.00 -0.08
CA THR A 387 3.86 -5.28 0.62
C THR A 387 4.82 -5.28 1.82
N LEU A 388 5.81 -4.39 1.86
CA LEU A 388 6.81 -4.28 2.95
C LEU A 388 6.30 -3.45 4.13
N GLU A 389 5.46 -2.43 3.90
CA GLU A 389 4.79 -1.69 4.99
C GLU A 389 3.84 -2.59 5.78
N HIS A 390 3.07 -3.45 5.11
CA HIS A 390 2.28 -4.46 5.80
C HIS A 390 3.16 -5.40 6.64
N MET A 391 4.36 -5.78 6.15
CA MET A 391 5.28 -6.61 6.93
C MET A 391 5.87 -5.89 8.15
N MET A 392 6.10 -4.57 8.07
CA MET A 392 6.59 -3.76 9.20
C MET A 392 5.52 -3.58 10.29
N LEU A 393 4.26 -3.35 9.91
CA LEU A 393 3.12 -3.38 10.84
C LEU A 393 2.99 -4.72 11.60
N PHE A 394 3.21 -5.84 10.90
CA PHE A 394 3.28 -7.15 11.56
C PHE A 394 4.50 -7.29 12.46
N GLY A 395 5.62 -6.64 12.13
CA GLY A 395 6.85 -6.60 12.92
C GLY A 395 6.69 -5.87 14.25
N ASP A 396 6.11 -4.68 14.24
CA ASP A 396 5.88 -3.87 15.44
C ASP A 396 4.86 -4.49 16.39
N ILE A 397 3.81 -5.13 15.83
CA ILE A 397 2.84 -5.91 16.60
C ILE A 397 3.50 -7.16 17.19
N ALA A 398 4.38 -7.84 16.44
CA ALA A 398 5.07 -9.04 16.92
C ALA A 398 6.09 -8.75 18.05
N HIS A 399 6.75 -7.59 18.01
CA HIS A 399 7.70 -7.18 19.04
C HIS A 399 7.02 -6.89 20.39
N ASN A 400 5.78 -6.40 20.37
CA ASN A 400 4.98 -6.09 21.56
C ASN A 400 4.01 -7.23 21.96
N MET A 401 4.14 -8.40 21.35
CA MET A 401 3.22 -9.51 21.55
C MET A 401 3.47 -10.25 22.86
N MET A 402 2.39 -10.53 23.60
CA MET A 402 2.44 -11.39 24.79
C MET A 402 2.93 -12.81 24.43
N PHE A 403 3.59 -13.46 25.37
CA PHE A 403 4.20 -14.79 25.20
C PHE A 403 3.20 -15.84 24.67
N ASP A 404 1.92 -15.74 25.03
CA ASP A 404 0.88 -16.70 24.63
C ASP A 404 0.53 -16.62 23.13
N GLY A 405 0.60 -15.43 22.53
CA GLY A 405 0.43 -15.24 21.09
C GLY A 405 1.53 -15.95 20.29
N TRP A 406 2.76 -15.91 20.80
CA TRP A 406 3.90 -16.62 20.20
C TRP A 406 3.74 -18.14 20.25
N ILE A 407 3.09 -18.69 21.27
CA ILE A 407 2.81 -20.14 21.33
C ILE A 407 1.85 -20.55 20.22
N ALA A 408 0.75 -19.82 20.04
CA ALA A 408 -0.24 -20.11 19.01
C ALA A 408 0.37 -19.99 17.59
N ILE A 409 1.12 -18.90 17.34
CA ILE A 409 1.82 -18.70 16.07
C ILE A 409 2.88 -19.78 15.83
N GLY A 410 3.63 -20.17 16.87
CA GLY A 410 4.61 -21.26 16.78
C GLY A 410 3.99 -22.59 16.35
N VAL A 411 2.83 -22.95 16.92
CA VAL A 411 2.09 -24.15 16.51
C VAL A 411 1.60 -24.04 15.06
N CYS A 412 1.05 -22.88 14.66
CA CYS A 412 0.65 -22.61 13.29
C CYS A 412 1.83 -22.76 12.30
N LEU A 413 3.02 -22.24 12.64
CA LEU A 413 4.21 -22.37 11.81
C LEU A 413 4.64 -23.83 11.65
N ILE A 414 4.62 -24.63 12.73
CA ILE A 414 4.93 -26.07 12.64
C ILE A 414 3.96 -26.78 11.67
N MET A 415 2.67 -26.45 11.73
CA MET A 415 1.66 -26.98 10.81
C MET A 415 1.93 -26.53 9.37
N MET A 416 2.29 -25.26 9.17
CA MET A 416 2.64 -24.70 7.87
C MET A 416 3.84 -25.42 7.23
N PHE A 417 4.92 -25.61 7.99
CA PHE A 417 6.13 -26.26 7.49
C PHE A 417 5.91 -27.75 7.21
N THR A 418 5.24 -28.46 8.11
CA THR A 418 4.95 -29.89 7.92
C THR A 418 3.98 -30.12 6.75
N GLY A 419 2.92 -29.33 6.65
CA GLY A 419 1.98 -29.35 5.52
C GLY A 419 2.64 -28.98 4.20
N GLY A 420 3.40 -27.88 4.16
CA GLY A 420 4.13 -27.42 2.98
C GLY A 420 5.16 -28.42 2.48
N PHE A 421 5.91 -29.05 3.39
CA PHE A 421 6.87 -30.09 3.03
C PHE A 421 6.19 -31.31 2.38
N VAL A 422 5.08 -31.77 2.96
CA VAL A 422 4.29 -32.88 2.40
C VAL A 422 3.69 -32.50 1.05
N ALA A 423 3.17 -31.28 0.91
CA ALA A 423 2.62 -30.75 -0.32
C ALA A 423 3.62 -30.79 -1.47
N ILE A 424 4.81 -30.21 -1.28
CA ILE A 424 5.86 -30.17 -2.31
C ILE A 424 6.26 -31.59 -2.70
N ARG A 425 6.52 -32.45 -1.71
CA ARG A 425 6.92 -33.83 -1.97
C ARG A 425 5.84 -34.60 -2.77
N LYS A 426 4.56 -34.41 -2.43
CA LYS A 426 3.46 -35.06 -3.15
C LYS A 426 3.22 -34.48 -4.52
N PHE A 427 3.32 -33.18 -4.69
CA PHE A 427 3.23 -32.53 -5.98
C PHE A 427 4.28 -33.07 -6.95
N LEU A 428 5.55 -33.16 -6.52
CA LEU A 428 6.63 -33.73 -7.32
C LEU A 428 6.42 -35.22 -7.62
N TYR A 429 5.93 -35.98 -6.64
CA TYR A 429 5.63 -37.41 -6.80
C TYR A 429 4.52 -37.66 -7.83
N LEU A 430 3.38 -36.98 -7.70
CA LEU A 430 2.24 -37.16 -8.61
C LEU A 430 2.57 -36.69 -10.04
N ASN A 431 3.33 -35.61 -10.19
CA ASN A 431 3.79 -35.16 -11.51
C ASN A 431 4.75 -36.17 -12.15
N SER A 432 5.62 -36.80 -11.36
CA SER A 432 6.47 -37.89 -11.84
C SER A 432 5.66 -39.13 -12.23
N ILE A 433 4.60 -39.46 -11.49
CA ILE A 433 3.69 -40.57 -11.82
C ILE A 433 2.99 -40.30 -13.15
N GLN A 434 2.41 -39.11 -13.32
CA GLN A 434 1.64 -38.77 -14.52
C GLN A 434 2.50 -38.92 -15.79
N LYS A 435 3.73 -38.38 -15.78
CA LYS A 435 4.68 -38.57 -16.89
C LYS A 435 5.01 -40.04 -17.14
N GLY A 436 5.15 -40.83 -16.07
CA GLY A 436 5.36 -42.27 -16.17
C GLY A 436 4.16 -43.01 -16.75
N THR A 437 2.95 -42.61 -16.36
CA THR A 437 1.67 -43.15 -16.83
C THR A 437 1.46 -42.87 -18.31
N GLU A 438 1.70 -41.64 -18.78
CA GLU A 438 1.64 -41.30 -20.21
C GLU A 438 2.66 -42.10 -21.03
N ALA A 439 3.90 -42.21 -20.53
CA ALA A 439 4.94 -43.02 -21.18
C ALA A 439 4.58 -44.51 -21.21
N PHE A 440 3.97 -45.03 -20.15
CA PHE A 440 3.47 -46.40 -20.09
C PHE A 440 2.36 -46.62 -21.10
N MET A 441 1.32 -45.77 -21.15
CA MET A 441 0.19 -45.94 -22.07
C MET A 441 0.60 -45.92 -23.55
N LYS A 442 1.57 -45.07 -23.92
CA LYS A 442 2.15 -45.06 -25.28
C LYS A 442 2.82 -46.38 -25.64
N GLN A 443 3.45 -47.04 -24.67
CA GLN A 443 4.09 -48.33 -24.88
C GLN A 443 3.07 -49.47 -24.81
N TRP A 444 2.08 -49.37 -23.91
CA TRP A 444 1.01 -50.33 -23.71
C TRP A 444 0.24 -50.57 -25.00
N SER A 445 -0.13 -49.53 -25.76
CA SER A 445 -0.83 -49.70 -27.04
C SER A 445 -0.08 -50.56 -28.07
N SER A 446 1.25 -50.60 -27.99
CA SER A 446 2.11 -51.45 -28.85
C SER A 446 2.31 -52.87 -28.31
N VAL A 447 2.06 -53.09 -27.02
CA VAL A 447 2.18 -54.40 -26.34
C VAL A 447 0.82 -55.12 -26.31
N SER A 448 -0.27 -54.37 -26.13
CA SER A 448 -1.65 -54.88 -26.13
C SER A 448 -2.10 -55.45 -27.47
N SER A 449 -1.35 -55.21 -28.56
CA SER A 449 -1.60 -55.82 -29.87
C SER A 449 -1.12 -57.27 -29.97
N ASP A 450 -0.26 -57.73 -29.06
CA ASP A 450 0.27 -59.09 -29.02
C ASP A 450 0.63 -59.47 -27.57
N LEU A 451 -0.38 -59.88 -26.78
CA LEU A 451 -0.17 -60.34 -25.40
C LEU A 451 0.53 -61.70 -25.30
N THR A 452 0.62 -62.45 -26.40
CA THR A 452 1.34 -63.74 -26.47
C THR A 452 2.83 -63.60 -26.15
N ALA A 453 3.40 -62.39 -26.30
CA ALA A 453 4.77 -62.08 -25.87
C ALA A 453 5.00 -62.21 -24.35
N LEU A 454 3.93 -62.26 -23.54
CA LEU A 454 3.99 -62.51 -22.08
C LEU A 454 4.13 -64.00 -21.73
N ASP A 455 4.01 -64.90 -22.71
CA ASP A 455 4.16 -66.35 -22.55
C ASP A 455 5.64 -66.80 -22.45
N HIS A 456 6.57 -65.90 -22.81
CA HIS A 456 8.00 -66.16 -22.63
C HIS A 456 8.33 -66.23 -21.13
N GLN A 457 8.65 -67.43 -20.66
CA GLN A 457 8.92 -67.84 -19.26
C GLN A 457 10.04 -67.07 -18.52
N ASP A 458 10.64 -66.06 -19.16
CA ASP A 458 11.74 -65.28 -18.60
C ASP A 458 11.24 -64.07 -17.79
N GLU A 459 11.57 -64.03 -16.50
CA GLU A 459 11.22 -62.93 -15.59
C GLU A 459 11.75 -61.56 -16.07
N GLU A 460 12.76 -61.54 -16.95
CA GLU A 460 13.28 -60.33 -17.61
C GLU A 460 12.38 -59.78 -18.72
N SER A 461 11.59 -60.63 -19.39
CA SER A 461 10.67 -60.21 -20.46
C SER A 461 9.49 -59.41 -19.89
N ILE A 462 8.94 -59.87 -18.76
CA ILE A 462 7.87 -59.21 -17.99
C ILE A 462 8.36 -57.86 -17.45
N LYS A 463 9.58 -57.82 -16.90
CA LYS A 463 10.20 -56.61 -16.35
C LYS A 463 10.50 -55.55 -17.43
N SER A 464 10.63 -55.93 -18.69
CA SER A 464 11.00 -55.07 -19.82
C SER A 464 9.83 -54.76 -20.78
N MET A 465 8.61 -55.22 -20.47
CA MET A 465 7.44 -55.13 -21.36
C MET A 465 7.73 -55.71 -22.76
N GLY A 466 8.30 -56.92 -22.81
CA GLY A 466 8.63 -57.61 -24.06
C GLY A 466 9.95 -57.18 -24.71
N GLY A 467 10.92 -56.66 -23.95
CA GLY A 467 12.29 -56.41 -24.43
C GLY A 467 12.53 -55.16 -25.30
N LYS A 468 11.48 -54.38 -25.61
CA LYS A 468 11.54 -53.26 -26.57
C LYS A 468 11.85 -51.88 -25.98
N VAL A 469 12.07 -51.76 -24.67
CA VAL A 469 12.13 -50.46 -23.96
C VAL A 469 13.56 -50.09 -23.54
N SER A 470 13.99 -48.87 -23.85
CA SER A 470 15.31 -48.36 -23.44
C SER A 470 15.46 -48.26 -21.91
N PRO A 471 16.66 -48.51 -21.32
CA PRO A 471 16.86 -48.51 -19.86
C PRO A 471 16.52 -47.19 -19.15
N ARG A 472 16.63 -46.06 -19.85
CA ARG A 472 16.30 -44.72 -19.32
C ARG A 472 14.79 -44.47 -19.24
N LEU A 473 14.03 -44.96 -20.23
CA LEU A 473 12.58 -44.86 -20.27
C LEU A 473 11.93 -45.81 -19.26
N LEU A 474 12.49 -47.00 -19.10
CA LEU A 474 12.03 -48.00 -18.13
C LEU A 474 12.08 -47.49 -16.68
N LYS A 475 13.08 -46.66 -16.33
CA LYS A 475 13.19 -46.03 -15.00
C LYS A 475 12.03 -45.08 -14.68
N HIS A 476 11.46 -44.42 -15.69
CA HIS A 476 10.33 -43.51 -15.53
C HIS A 476 9.00 -44.28 -15.48
N ILE A 477 8.86 -45.29 -16.33
CA ILE A 477 7.69 -46.18 -16.39
C ILE A 477 7.53 -46.98 -15.08
N ARG A 478 8.63 -47.46 -14.49
CA ARG A 478 8.63 -48.18 -13.20
C ARG A 478 8.05 -47.40 -12.01
N ARG A 479 7.89 -46.08 -12.15
CA ARG A 479 7.29 -45.24 -11.10
C ARG A 479 5.78 -45.04 -11.30
N SER A 480 5.21 -45.52 -12.40
CA SER A 480 3.78 -45.43 -12.68
C SER A 480 3.01 -46.55 -11.96
N PRO A 481 1.86 -46.24 -11.34
CA PRO A 481 0.93 -47.23 -10.81
C PRO A 481 0.45 -48.23 -11.87
N LEU A 482 0.28 -47.80 -13.14
CA LEU A 482 -0.15 -48.69 -14.21
C LEU A 482 0.88 -49.79 -14.50
N TYR A 483 2.17 -49.47 -14.42
CA TYR A 483 3.22 -50.47 -14.59
C TYR A 483 3.17 -51.51 -13.47
N HIS A 484 2.88 -51.11 -12.23
CA HIS A 484 2.69 -52.06 -11.12
C HIS A 484 1.46 -52.94 -11.32
N LEU A 485 0.33 -52.36 -11.76
CA LEU A 485 -0.88 -53.13 -12.08
C LEU A 485 -0.63 -54.13 -13.21
N TYR A 486 0.05 -53.71 -14.28
CA TYR A 486 0.49 -54.58 -15.36
C TYR A 486 1.35 -55.73 -14.85
N HIS A 487 2.30 -55.48 -13.94
CA HIS A 487 3.12 -56.54 -13.35
C HIS A 487 2.30 -57.54 -12.53
N ILE A 488 1.34 -57.05 -11.74
CA ILE A 488 0.43 -57.91 -10.97
C ILE A 488 -0.38 -58.79 -11.92
N GLY A 489 -0.96 -58.20 -12.98
CA GLY A 489 -1.74 -58.92 -13.98
C GLY A 489 -0.90 -59.95 -14.74
N ALA A 490 0.28 -59.56 -15.23
CA ALA A 490 1.18 -60.44 -15.98
C ALA A 490 1.71 -61.60 -15.14
N GLN A 491 2.07 -61.36 -13.87
CA GLN A 491 2.50 -62.42 -12.95
C GLN A 491 1.36 -63.41 -12.65
N GLU A 492 0.13 -62.92 -12.48
CA GLU A 492 -1.03 -63.77 -12.20
C GLU A 492 -1.41 -64.62 -13.42
N ILE A 493 -1.30 -64.07 -14.63
CA ILE A 493 -1.44 -64.80 -15.90
C ILE A 493 -0.37 -65.90 -15.98
N ALA A 494 0.91 -65.54 -15.83
CA ALA A 494 2.02 -66.49 -15.94
C ALA A 494 1.95 -67.62 -14.91
N HIS A 495 1.57 -67.31 -13.66
CA HIS A 495 1.39 -68.31 -12.61
C HIS A 495 0.28 -69.32 -12.96
N ARG A 496 -0.84 -68.85 -13.52
CA ARG A 496 -2.01 -69.67 -13.82
C ARG A 496 -1.87 -70.47 -15.12
N ILE A 497 -1.16 -69.95 -16.12
CA ILE A 497 -0.79 -70.70 -17.34
C ILE A 497 0.21 -71.82 -17.00
N LYS A 498 1.09 -71.60 -16.02
CA LYS A 498 2.02 -72.63 -15.55
C LYS A 498 1.32 -73.79 -14.81
N ASP A 499 0.29 -73.48 -14.03
CA ASP A 499 -0.44 -74.47 -13.23
C ASP A 499 -1.52 -75.22 -14.03
N ASN A 500 -2.14 -74.58 -15.02
CA ASN A 500 -3.06 -75.21 -15.97
C ASN A 500 -2.36 -75.41 -17.31
N HIS A 501 -1.89 -76.63 -17.58
CA HIS A 501 -1.26 -77.02 -18.84
C HIS A 501 -2.10 -76.57 -20.05
N ALA A 502 -1.64 -75.51 -20.73
CA ALA A 502 -1.99 -75.06 -22.09
C ALA A 502 -3.47 -74.83 -22.48
N ASP A 503 -4.44 -75.02 -21.58
CA ASP A 503 -5.84 -74.65 -21.82
C ASP A 503 -6.09 -73.23 -21.29
N GLY A 504 -6.54 -72.32 -22.16
CA GLY A 504 -6.68 -70.87 -21.91
C GLY A 504 -7.40 -70.43 -20.62
N LEU A 505 -7.51 -69.13 -20.40
CA LEU A 505 -7.95 -68.60 -19.11
C LEU A 505 -9.47 -68.80 -18.91
N SER A 506 -9.84 -69.65 -17.95
CA SER A 506 -11.25 -69.83 -17.56
C SER A 506 -11.88 -68.55 -17.01
N ASN A 507 -13.22 -68.42 -17.09
CA ASN A 507 -13.97 -67.31 -16.48
C ASN A 507 -13.66 -67.09 -14.99
N ARG A 508 -13.42 -68.19 -14.24
CA ARG A 508 -13.03 -68.11 -12.82
C ARG A 508 -11.62 -67.54 -12.64
N SER A 509 -10.69 -67.91 -13.53
CA SER A 509 -9.32 -67.40 -13.54
C SER A 509 -9.29 -65.91 -13.89
N MET A 510 -10.07 -65.47 -14.89
CA MET A 510 -10.20 -64.05 -15.25
C MET A 510 -10.77 -63.21 -14.10
N GLN A 511 -11.80 -63.72 -13.40
CA GLN A 511 -12.37 -63.04 -12.23
C GLN A 511 -11.37 -62.97 -11.06
N ALA A 512 -10.55 -64.00 -10.87
CA ALA A 512 -9.49 -63.99 -9.87
C ALA A 512 -8.38 -62.97 -10.21
N ILE A 513 -7.97 -62.87 -11.47
CA ILE A 513 -7.01 -61.86 -11.93
C ILE A 513 -7.58 -60.44 -11.75
N ARG A 514 -8.84 -60.21 -12.12
CA ARG A 514 -9.52 -58.92 -11.87
C ARG A 514 -9.49 -58.55 -10.38
N THR A 515 -9.77 -59.52 -9.51
CA THR A 515 -9.74 -59.31 -8.06
C THR A 515 -8.34 -58.94 -7.54
N ALA A 516 -7.28 -59.56 -8.10
CA ALA A 516 -5.89 -59.24 -7.79
C ALA A 516 -5.50 -57.82 -8.26
N LEU A 517 -5.95 -57.42 -9.45
CA LEU A 517 -5.76 -56.07 -10.00
C LEU A 517 -6.51 -55.02 -9.17
N ASP A 518 -7.78 -55.27 -8.81
CA ASP A 518 -8.58 -54.39 -7.95
C ASP A 518 -7.92 -54.21 -6.57
N SER A 519 -7.37 -55.29 -6.00
CA SER A 519 -6.60 -55.24 -4.76
C SER A 519 -5.32 -54.39 -4.91
N GLY A 520 -4.64 -54.52 -6.06
CA GLY A 520 -3.49 -53.68 -6.44
C GLY A 520 -3.86 -52.20 -6.52
N LEU A 521 -4.99 -51.88 -7.15
CA LEU A 521 -5.50 -50.52 -7.30
C LEU A 521 -5.81 -49.88 -5.95
N ILE A 522 -6.46 -50.62 -5.04
CA ILE A 522 -6.73 -50.15 -3.67
C ILE A 522 -5.42 -49.83 -2.94
N ARG A 523 -4.40 -50.69 -3.05
CA ARG A 523 -3.09 -50.48 -2.42
C ARG A 523 -2.37 -49.25 -2.97
N GLU A 524 -2.40 -49.05 -4.29
CA GLU A 524 -1.84 -47.84 -4.92
C GLU A 524 -2.61 -46.58 -4.52
N ASN A 525 -3.94 -46.65 -4.42
CA ASN A 525 -4.77 -45.55 -3.93
C ASN A 525 -4.40 -45.16 -2.48
N HIS A 526 -4.23 -46.14 -1.59
CA HIS A 526 -3.76 -45.87 -0.22
C HIS A 526 -2.37 -45.22 -0.20
N HIS A 527 -1.44 -45.69 -1.04
CA HIS A 527 -0.10 -45.12 -1.12
C HIS A 527 -0.10 -43.68 -1.64
N MET A 528 -0.93 -43.37 -2.64
CA MET A 528 -1.09 -42.01 -3.16
C MET A 528 -1.68 -41.07 -2.10
N ASN A 529 -2.71 -41.52 -1.37
CA ASN A 529 -3.36 -40.75 -0.30
C ASN A 529 -2.49 -40.59 0.95
N GLY A 530 -1.46 -41.41 1.13
CA GLY A 530 -0.56 -41.33 2.28
C GLY A 530 0.06 -39.95 2.46
N GLY A 531 -0.09 -39.37 3.66
CA GLY A 531 0.43 -38.05 4.02
C GLY A 531 -0.53 -36.88 3.78
N LEU A 532 -1.61 -37.05 3.00
CA LEU A 532 -2.61 -35.97 2.83
C LEU A 532 -3.26 -35.52 4.16
N ILE A 533 -3.26 -36.41 5.17
CA ILE A 533 -3.75 -36.12 6.51
C ILE A 533 -3.09 -34.88 7.15
N PHE A 534 -1.81 -34.61 6.88
CA PHE A 534 -1.12 -33.42 7.43
C PHE A 534 -1.68 -32.12 6.85
N LEU A 535 -2.11 -32.14 5.59
CA LEU A 535 -2.81 -31.01 4.98
C LEU A 535 -4.21 -30.86 5.59
N THR A 536 -4.94 -31.96 5.79
CA THR A 536 -6.26 -31.91 6.45
C THR A 536 -6.18 -31.40 7.88
N ILE A 537 -5.16 -31.79 8.65
CA ILE A 537 -4.89 -31.26 9.99
C ILE A 537 -4.57 -29.75 9.92
N SER A 538 -3.84 -29.31 8.89
CA SER A 538 -3.55 -27.88 8.70
C SER A 538 -4.80 -27.07 8.36
N ILE A 539 -5.69 -27.63 7.53
CA ILE A 539 -6.97 -27.01 7.11
C ILE A 539 -7.92 -26.86 8.30
N ALA A 540 -8.13 -27.95 9.05
CA ALA A 540 -9.08 -27.94 10.16
C ALA A 540 -8.49 -27.33 11.44
N GLY A 541 -7.21 -27.60 11.72
CA GLY A 541 -6.56 -27.17 12.95
C GLY A 541 -6.05 -25.73 12.93
N GLY A 542 -5.59 -25.21 11.78
CA GLY A 542 -5.05 -23.85 11.67
C GLY A 542 -5.99 -22.77 12.21
N PRO A 543 -7.26 -22.71 11.77
CA PRO A 543 -8.21 -21.72 12.25
C PRO A 543 -8.55 -21.87 13.74
N TYR A 544 -8.59 -23.11 14.26
CA TYR A 544 -8.85 -23.36 15.67
C TYR A 544 -7.68 -22.97 16.58
N VAL A 545 -6.44 -23.18 16.14
CA VAL A 545 -5.24 -22.72 16.86
C VAL A 545 -5.20 -21.19 16.87
N GLY A 546 -5.53 -20.54 15.74
CA GLY A 546 -5.62 -19.09 15.67
C GLY A 546 -6.70 -18.50 16.58
N LEU A 547 -7.92 -19.07 16.55
CA LEU A 547 -9.02 -18.69 17.43
C LEU A 547 -8.66 -18.85 18.91
N LEU A 548 -8.01 -19.96 19.28
CA LEU A 548 -7.52 -20.19 20.63
C LEU A 548 -6.55 -19.08 21.06
N GLY A 549 -5.62 -18.69 20.18
CA GLY A 549 -4.70 -17.58 20.42
C GLY A 549 -5.42 -16.26 20.71
N THR A 550 -6.49 -15.97 19.96
CA THR A 550 -7.31 -14.77 20.19
C THR A 550 -8.06 -14.82 21.52
N VAL A 551 -8.68 -15.95 21.85
CA VAL A 551 -9.43 -16.10 23.12
C VAL A 551 -8.49 -15.95 24.31
N VAL A 552 -7.32 -16.59 24.26
CA VAL A 552 -6.32 -16.48 25.34
C VAL A 552 -5.75 -15.07 25.44
N GLY A 553 -5.40 -14.43 24.32
CA GLY A 553 -4.84 -13.07 24.31
C GLY A 553 -5.81 -12.03 24.86
N VAL A 554 -7.09 -12.09 24.46
CA VAL A 554 -8.13 -11.21 25.00
C VAL A 554 -8.37 -11.48 26.49
N MET A 555 -8.44 -12.74 26.91
CA MET A 555 -8.60 -13.11 28.32
C MET A 555 -7.49 -12.56 29.21
N ILE A 556 -6.22 -12.67 28.79
CA ILE A 556 -5.07 -12.17 29.56
C ILE A 556 -5.07 -10.64 29.60
N THR A 557 -5.42 -10.00 28.49
CA THR A 557 -5.56 -8.54 28.43
C THR A 557 -6.59 -8.04 29.46
N PHE A 558 -7.75 -8.69 29.58
CA PHE A 558 -8.75 -8.34 30.60
C PHE A 558 -8.31 -8.68 32.03
N ALA A 559 -7.56 -9.78 32.23
CA ALA A 559 -7.00 -10.13 33.54
C ALA A 559 -5.98 -9.08 34.03
N LEU A 560 -5.21 -8.49 33.11
CA LEU A 560 -4.26 -7.43 33.43
C LEU A 560 -4.96 -6.14 33.90
N ILE A 561 -6.03 -5.73 33.20
CA ILE A 561 -6.87 -4.58 33.57
C ILE A 561 -7.48 -4.77 34.97
N ALA A 562 -8.02 -5.96 35.24
CA ALA A 562 -8.61 -6.27 36.54
C ALA A 562 -7.60 -6.19 37.70
N LYS A 563 -6.30 -6.37 37.40
CA LYS A 563 -5.21 -6.28 38.39
C LYS A 563 -4.71 -4.85 38.59
N THR A 564 -4.71 -4.01 37.55
CA THR A 564 -4.20 -2.63 37.61
C THR A 564 -5.24 -1.62 38.09
N GLY A 565 -6.54 -1.91 37.93
CA GLY A 565 -7.63 -1.06 38.44
C GLY A 565 -7.89 0.22 37.63
N GLU A 566 -7.04 0.55 36.66
CA GLU A 566 -7.20 1.65 35.72
C GLU A 566 -7.38 1.12 34.29
N VAL A 567 -8.33 1.71 33.56
CA VAL A 567 -8.62 1.34 32.16
C VAL A 567 -8.01 2.40 31.25
N GLU A 568 -6.80 2.16 30.77
CA GLU A 568 -6.15 3.00 29.76
C GLU A 568 -6.19 2.27 28.39
N VAL A 569 -6.88 2.86 27.41
CA VAL A 569 -7.09 2.25 26.08
C VAL A 569 -5.78 1.94 25.36
N ASN A 570 -4.77 2.81 25.53
CA ASN A 570 -3.44 2.64 24.93
C ASN A 570 -2.70 1.42 25.47
N SER A 571 -2.91 1.03 26.73
CA SER A 571 -2.29 -0.15 27.34
C SER A 571 -2.93 -1.48 26.87
N ILE A 572 -4.15 -1.41 26.32
CA ILE A 572 -4.96 -2.57 25.92
C ILE A 572 -4.81 -2.87 24.43
N ALA A 573 -4.60 -1.83 23.61
CA ALA A 573 -4.54 -1.92 22.15
C ALA A 573 -3.51 -2.95 21.65
N PRO A 574 -2.27 -3.04 22.18
CA PRO A 574 -1.30 -4.06 21.75
C PRO A 574 -1.76 -5.50 22.08
N GLY A 575 -2.40 -5.70 23.23
CA GLY A 575 -2.90 -7.02 23.65
C GLY A 575 -4.00 -7.55 22.73
N ILE A 576 -4.95 -6.69 22.34
CA ILE A 576 -6.02 -7.05 21.41
C ILE A 576 -5.48 -7.23 19.99
N ALA A 577 -4.61 -6.34 19.52
CA ALA A 577 -4.02 -6.45 18.17
C ALA A 577 -3.23 -7.76 18.01
N SER A 578 -2.42 -8.13 19.01
CA SER A 578 -1.67 -9.39 18.99
C SER A 578 -2.58 -10.62 19.05
N ALA A 579 -3.69 -10.56 19.79
CA ALA A 579 -4.70 -11.60 19.83
C ALA A 579 -5.34 -11.84 18.45
N LEU A 580 -5.66 -10.76 17.72
CA LEU A 580 -6.20 -10.85 16.35
C LEU A 580 -5.18 -11.39 15.35
N LEU A 581 -3.90 -11.06 15.51
CA LEU A 581 -2.82 -11.55 14.67
C LEU A 581 -2.73 -13.09 14.68
N ALA A 582 -2.92 -13.73 15.82
CA ALA A 582 -2.93 -15.20 15.92
C ALA A 582 -4.00 -15.85 15.02
N THR A 583 -5.19 -15.26 14.92
CA THR A 583 -6.26 -15.74 14.02
C THR A 583 -5.88 -15.56 12.55
N VAL A 584 -5.29 -14.41 12.19
CA VAL A 584 -4.81 -14.18 10.83
C VAL A 584 -3.79 -15.23 10.42
N PHE A 585 -2.83 -15.56 11.28
CA PHE A 585 -1.87 -16.64 11.03
C PHE A 585 -2.55 -18.01 10.90
N GLY A 586 -3.55 -18.32 11.74
CA GLY A 586 -4.31 -19.56 11.63
C GLY A 586 -4.99 -19.73 10.27
N LEU A 587 -5.56 -18.65 9.73
CA LEU A 587 -6.15 -18.62 8.38
C LEU A 587 -5.10 -18.69 7.28
N LEU A 588 -3.96 -18.02 7.45
CA LEU A 588 -2.84 -18.05 6.51
C LEU A 588 -2.27 -19.46 6.33
N VAL A 589 -2.32 -20.30 7.36
CA VAL A 589 -1.96 -21.72 7.26
C VAL A 589 -3.06 -22.55 6.58
N ALA A 590 -4.32 -22.30 6.91
CA ALA A 590 -5.45 -23.12 6.47
C ALA A 590 -5.79 -22.95 4.98
N ILE A 591 -5.80 -21.71 4.50
CA ILE A 591 -6.26 -21.37 3.14
C ILE A 591 -5.36 -22.02 2.07
N PRO A 592 -4.03 -21.85 2.08
CA PRO A 592 -3.16 -22.51 1.10
C PRO A 592 -3.23 -24.03 1.20
N ALA A 593 -3.31 -24.58 2.42
CA ALA A 593 -3.43 -26.02 2.62
C ALA A 593 -4.70 -26.59 1.97
N LEU A 594 -5.82 -25.86 2.02
CA LEU A 594 -7.09 -26.25 1.40
C LEU A 594 -7.00 -26.33 -0.13
N PHE A 595 -6.44 -25.32 -0.77
CA PHE A 595 -6.26 -25.31 -2.23
C PHE A 595 -5.34 -26.44 -2.68
N ILE A 596 -4.21 -26.63 -1.98
CA ILE A 596 -3.25 -27.69 -2.29
C ILE A 596 -3.88 -29.06 -2.10
N TYR A 597 -4.57 -29.31 -0.99
CA TYR A 597 -5.26 -30.58 -0.74
C TYR A 597 -6.28 -30.87 -1.85
N SER A 598 -7.10 -29.87 -2.21
CA SER A 598 -8.12 -30.01 -3.25
C SER A 598 -7.49 -30.35 -4.61
N TYR A 599 -6.40 -29.68 -4.98
CA TYR A 599 -5.65 -29.96 -6.21
C TYR A 599 -5.06 -31.37 -6.21
N LEU A 600 -4.35 -31.75 -5.15
CA LEU A 600 -3.74 -33.09 -5.04
C LEU A 600 -4.79 -34.19 -5.01
N SER A 601 -5.91 -34.00 -4.29
CA SER A 601 -7.02 -34.95 -4.24
C SER A 601 -7.66 -35.15 -5.62
N SER A 602 -7.88 -34.07 -6.37
CA SER A 602 -8.39 -34.14 -7.75
C SER A 602 -7.45 -34.94 -8.66
N ARG A 603 -6.14 -34.67 -8.60
CA ARG A 603 -5.12 -35.42 -9.36
C ARG A 603 -5.07 -36.91 -9.01
N ILE A 604 -5.22 -37.27 -7.74
CA ILE A 604 -5.25 -38.67 -7.32
C ILE A 604 -6.50 -39.36 -7.87
N LYS A 605 -7.66 -38.70 -7.89
CA LYS A 605 -8.89 -39.24 -8.50
C LYS A 605 -8.75 -39.47 -10.00
N GLU A 606 -8.08 -38.55 -10.71
CA GLU A 606 -7.79 -38.69 -12.15
C GLU A 606 -6.91 -39.93 -12.42
N ILE A 607 -5.83 -40.11 -11.65
CA ILE A 607 -4.96 -41.29 -11.74
C ILE A 607 -5.74 -42.56 -11.38
N LEU A 608 -6.58 -42.52 -10.35
CA LEU A 608 -7.43 -43.65 -9.94
C LEU A 608 -8.39 -44.07 -11.04
N SER A 609 -9.07 -43.11 -11.68
CA SER A 609 -9.95 -43.39 -12.82
C SER A 609 -9.18 -43.99 -13.99
N THR A 610 -7.98 -43.48 -14.27
CA THR A 610 -7.11 -44.04 -15.32
C THR A 610 -6.73 -45.50 -15.02
N MET A 611 -6.43 -45.82 -13.76
CA MET A 611 -6.16 -47.21 -13.34
C MET A 611 -7.38 -48.13 -13.53
N GLN A 612 -8.59 -47.65 -13.24
CA GLN A 612 -9.82 -48.43 -13.45
C GLN A 612 -10.04 -48.75 -14.93
N VAL A 613 -9.95 -47.72 -15.79
CA VAL A 613 -10.06 -47.88 -17.24
C VAL A 613 -9.01 -48.86 -17.76
N PHE A 614 -7.77 -48.75 -17.27
CA PHE A 614 -6.70 -49.68 -17.64
C PHE A 614 -6.99 -51.11 -17.21
N ILE A 615 -7.53 -51.35 -16.00
CA ILE A 615 -7.89 -52.70 -15.56
C ILE A 615 -8.96 -53.30 -16.48
N ASP A 616 -10.01 -52.54 -16.80
CA ASP A 616 -11.07 -53.04 -17.68
C ASP A 616 -10.55 -53.32 -19.11
N GLU A 617 -9.70 -52.45 -19.65
CA GLU A 617 -9.03 -52.67 -20.95
C GLU A 617 -8.10 -53.90 -20.91
N PHE A 618 -7.32 -54.05 -19.84
CA PHE A 618 -6.41 -55.18 -19.64
C PHE A 618 -7.16 -56.51 -19.56
N ILE A 619 -8.27 -56.57 -18.81
CA ILE A 619 -9.13 -57.76 -18.71
C ILE A 619 -9.80 -58.07 -20.06
N ALA A 620 -10.31 -57.07 -20.77
CA ALA A 620 -10.91 -57.27 -22.08
C ALA A 620 -9.91 -57.83 -23.09
N LYS A 621 -8.69 -57.27 -23.12
CA LYS A 621 -7.61 -57.77 -23.97
C LYS A 621 -7.17 -59.18 -23.58
N MET A 622 -7.03 -59.46 -22.29
CA MET A 622 -6.73 -60.83 -21.83
C MET A 622 -7.78 -61.85 -22.31
N ALA A 623 -9.06 -61.52 -22.23
CA ALA A 623 -10.15 -62.40 -22.69
C ALA A 623 -10.08 -62.67 -24.21
N GLU A 624 -9.65 -61.67 -25.00
CA GLU A 624 -9.47 -61.78 -26.46
C GLU A 624 -8.30 -62.71 -26.83
N PHE A 625 -7.16 -62.63 -26.11
CA PHE A 625 -5.94 -63.38 -26.43
C PHE A 625 -5.83 -64.75 -25.74
N TYR A 626 -6.62 -65.03 -24.70
CA TYR A 626 -6.64 -66.31 -23.99
C TYR A 626 -8.05 -66.90 -23.86
N PRO A 627 -8.75 -67.20 -24.98
CA PRO A 627 -10.09 -67.76 -24.93
C PRO A 627 -10.11 -69.14 -24.24
N PRO A 628 -11.20 -69.49 -23.53
CA PRO A 628 -11.36 -70.82 -22.94
C PRO A 628 -11.43 -71.87 -24.06
N SER A 629 -10.84 -73.05 -23.83
CA SER A 629 -10.78 -74.15 -24.80
C SER A 629 -12.16 -74.57 -25.35
N SER A 630 -13.23 -74.39 -24.58
CA SER A 630 -14.62 -74.65 -25.00
C SER A 630 -15.13 -73.74 -26.13
N GLU A 631 -14.58 -72.53 -26.30
CA GLU A 631 -14.92 -71.63 -27.41
C GLU A 631 -14.07 -71.91 -28.67
N ILE A 632 -12.86 -72.45 -28.49
CA ILE A 632 -11.98 -72.84 -29.60
C ILE A 632 -12.55 -74.09 -30.32
N GLU A 633 -13.09 -75.07 -29.57
CA GLU A 633 -13.74 -76.26 -30.14
C GLU A 633 -15.05 -75.94 -30.90
N ALA A 634 -15.76 -74.86 -30.55
CA ALA A 634 -17.00 -74.46 -31.22
C ALA A 634 -16.78 -73.79 -32.59
N ALA A 635 -15.53 -73.44 -32.94
CA ALA A 635 -15.18 -72.67 -34.13
C ALA A 635 -14.63 -73.50 -35.32
N GLU A 636 -14.42 -74.82 -35.18
CA GLU A 636 -14.02 -75.67 -36.30
C GLU A 636 -15.23 -76.10 -37.18
N PRO A 637 -15.18 -75.96 -38.52
CA PRO A 637 -16.23 -76.46 -39.40
C PRO A 637 -16.03 -77.96 -39.71
N VAL A 638 -17.06 -78.77 -39.45
CA VAL A 638 -17.15 -80.18 -39.89
C VAL A 638 -17.13 -80.27 -41.43
N PRO A 639 -16.22 -81.00 -42.09
CA PRO A 639 -16.26 -81.19 -43.55
C PRO A 639 -16.87 -82.54 -43.95
N GLN A 640 -17.75 -82.53 -44.96
CA GLN A 640 -17.83 -83.58 -46.01
C GLN A 640 -18.90 -83.25 -47.08
N ARG A 641 -18.47 -83.09 -48.33
CA ARG A 641 -19.15 -83.72 -49.48
C ARG A 641 -18.22 -83.87 -50.68
N GLU A 642 -18.42 -84.99 -51.36
CA GLU A 642 -17.50 -85.72 -52.24
C GLU A 642 -17.27 -85.10 -53.64
N THR A 643 -16.20 -85.63 -54.26
CA THR A 643 -15.55 -85.35 -55.54
C THR A 643 -16.36 -85.61 -56.83
N LYS A 644 -16.09 -84.85 -57.91
CA LYS A 644 -16.06 -85.35 -59.32
C LYS A 644 -15.23 -84.41 -60.26
N PRO A 645 -14.49 -84.90 -61.29
CA PRO A 645 -13.38 -84.15 -61.93
C PRO A 645 -13.59 -83.65 -63.38
N ALA A 646 -12.80 -82.61 -63.74
CA ALA A 646 -12.23 -82.16 -65.05
C ALA A 646 -13.18 -81.76 -66.24
N PRO A 647 -12.82 -80.78 -67.12
CA PRO A 647 -11.76 -80.98 -68.13
C PRO A 647 -10.91 -79.76 -68.62
N ALA A 648 -9.67 -80.11 -69.00
CA ALA A 648 -8.88 -79.79 -70.20
C ALA A 648 -8.69 -78.37 -70.81
N GLU A 649 -7.40 -78.14 -71.04
CA GLU A 649 -6.62 -77.10 -71.71
C GLU A 649 -6.81 -76.99 -73.25
N LYS A 650 -6.64 -75.77 -73.80
CA LYS A 650 -5.91 -75.45 -75.06
C LYS A 650 -5.92 -73.94 -75.39
N PRO A 651 -4.78 -73.36 -75.87
CA PRO A 651 -4.77 -72.03 -76.48
C PRO A 651 -4.45 -72.02 -77.99
N THR A 652 -4.63 -70.82 -78.56
CA THR A 652 -4.18 -70.25 -79.86
C THR A 652 -5.10 -70.44 -81.08
N PRO A 653 -5.30 -69.38 -81.91
CA PRO A 653 -4.26 -68.89 -82.85
C PRO A 653 -4.12 -67.35 -83.04
N LYS A 654 -3.11 -67.05 -83.86
CA LYS A 654 -2.37 -65.82 -84.24
C LYS A 654 -3.12 -64.66 -84.95
N ALA A 655 -2.47 -63.50 -84.78
CA ALA A 655 -2.11 -62.43 -85.75
C ALA A 655 -3.08 -61.24 -85.99
N GLU A 656 -2.67 -60.10 -85.40
CA GLU A 656 -2.32 -58.78 -86.01
C GLU A 656 -3.23 -58.15 -87.09
N PRO A 657 -3.38 -56.79 -87.12
CA PRO A 657 -2.24 -55.87 -87.27
C PRO A 657 -2.28 -54.52 -86.51
N LYS A 658 -1.05 -53.98 -86.35
CA LYS A 658 -0.56 -52.58 -86.47
C LYS A 658 -1.63 -51.48 -86.64
N GLN A 659 -1.57 -50.30 -86.01
CA GLN A 659 -0.41 -49.42 -85.79
C GLN A 659 -0.86 -48.18 -84.98
N ALA A 660 0.06 -47.66 -84.12
CA ALA A 660 0.38 -46.24 -83.85
C ALA A 660 -0.75 -45.20 -83.63
N LEU A 661 -0.65 -44.17 -82.78
CA LEU A 661 0.49 -43.45 -82.22
C LEU A 661 0.00 -42.58 -81.04
N VAL A 662 0.82 -42.57 -80.00
CA VAL A 662 1.06 -41.58 -78.94
C VAL A 662 0.51 -40.15 -79.17
N THR A 663 -0.13 -39.57 -78.14
CA THR A 663 0.18 -38.21 -77.65
C THR A 663 -0.22 -38.02 -76.18
N SER A 664 0.62 -37.24 -75.52
CA SER A 664 0.82 -36.92 -74.11
C SER A 664 -0.16 -35.88 -73.52
N ILE A 665 -0.49 -36.06 -72.22
CA ILE A 665 -0.52 -35.16 -71.02
C ILE A 665 -0.75 -33.61 -71.21
N PRO A 666 -0.98 -32.81 -70.14
CA PRO A 666 -2.01 -32.68 -69.07
C PRO A 666 -2.80 -31.34 -69.15
N ALA A 667 -3.73 -31.09 -68.21
CA ALA A 667 -3.79 -29.89 -67.33
C ALA A 667 -5.20 -29.31 -67.07
N GLU A 668 -5.36 -28.89 -65.80
CA GLU A 668 -6.07 -27.70 -65.31
C GLU A 668 -7.61 -27.55 -65.28
N SER A 669 -8.10 -27.53 -64.03
CA SER A 669 -8.78 -26.39 -63.38
C SER A 669 -10.28 -26.09 -63.59
N HIS A 670 -10.85 -25.63 -62.47
CA HIS A 670 -11.97 -24.72 -62.24
C HIS A 670 -13.42 -25.22 -62.10
N ALA A 671 -13.93 -24.86 -60.90
CA ALA A 671 -15.25 -24.31 -60.58
C ALA A 671 -16.49 -25.22 -60.68
N SER A 672 -17.20 -25.40 -59.56
CA SER A 672 -18.20 -24.45 -59.06
C SER A 672 -18.50 -24.69 -57.58
#